data_AF-A0A1X7LM73-F1
#
_entry.id   AF-A0A1X7LM73-F1
#
_cell.length_a   1.000
_cell.length_b   1.000
_cell.length_c   1.000
_cell.angle_alpha   90.00
_cell.angle_beta   90.00
_cell.angle_gamma   90.00
#
_symmetry.space_group_name_H-M   'P 1'
#
loop_
_entity.id
_entity.type
_entity.pdbx_description
1 polymer ?
#
loop_
_entity_poly.entity_id
_entity_poly.type
_entity_poly.pdbx_seq_one_letter_code
_entity_poly.pdbx_strand_id
1 'polypeptide(L)'
;MRSDSQHDMAAAPAESGLGSRRAAGRGCPSLAVRSLLLYLAALLGFLLVPAAWADAHKSQNDWVRFRATYPLNMQVIALSEPGGDGHRTLVISEPPPDVTLEDLKQISPLLSAISLQKSRIGYNGVLIDAVVDLPPASQAQVDSLVAMLSTRLYGTSYKAYALPIADTPPPSRLSGLDVTLTSKQIWKWFIGDNRERRAGTWTLQNGTIALLTILIGAVLVYQAIRRRRFILTLILLGVGVSIVLNAAPDSEIPPSAGVLRLQSLQGGPAMTLQQILDRGARGVYASTERGFIVWCIAANKDLASSRAEAREFALDTDLVLGGVGAANGYVVIIGRERINRVDTLPPLRVETVMLLASADRDELSQSYERTFAFAGRIDDTRKLDWAPIYLSDQLIDTEYGSLLNVTDQMLKSWSMGGKVHYVNFRYPDPPSFSPSSPLLTKETIEGGSVTFNWNTKGAGYAVQQGDFDVYALHRTGALPIDYLAGDNSNVRAAEDASYDWFGTLGDANLARVVQYAALYQLFVHFDIHAAAEPVRAAPRFDGAHETTAQVLDNFLSAGLSAPDLEAAHPELTKMLDDARKAQSELRAYLDTATDAQREALIDAIADPVAFRVATAKSDAQTHAMLKVVVHVADALQNLSRDNSVRIAVAKSYVEQWNKRPTSGWIRTPSVVISSASVPGADVQGGHNLSSAILDYQADSSVARGTVKVVDQNGHPVVLYNHADADGLPAVERIVGRDAGSRDPALIEQDVQSAFRQAKLDMRNVSETLHLPADIAQGAGRGMGGGGIPPGGYRSGWRFAPEPGGGSDGQLLAAFATTQKDHGLSVPLIITRDANMQFSVHGPDGLFVEATNPPAAVDALRQLAAQHSDAVVHLHFHNMDERSARSLLNSVKLQDSSQDVRLIATSDGTMEPQALKAVLDARYDWAKAAESVRVSEPIQAGDRIAIDLEMKVDAIGSGPSLLVRIRLFFDTLSDALKVKLADIQAMLHNIQSPDVALASIKLRHDLHVAYGSFDDTSFQFVDKQNKDFYVVSRPSPDTSDENDRLA
;
A
#
# COMPACT_ATOMS: atom_id res chain seq x y z
N MET A 1 -11.73 -29.60 39.34
CA MET A 1 -11.85 -30.49 40.52
C MET A 1 -10.45 -30.72 41.09
N ARG A 2 -10.33 -30.66 42.42
CA ARG A 2 -9.09 -30.55 43.23
C ARG A 2 -8.03 -31.63 42.98
N SER A 3 -6.75 -31.25 43.08
CA SER A 3 -5.80 -31.89 44.01
C SER A 3 -4.53 -31.03 44.18
N ASP A 4 -4.24 -30.71 45.44
CA ASP A 4 -3.02 -30.08 45.96
C ASP A 4 -1.77 -30.96 45.83
N SER A 5 -0.59 -30.34 45.71
CA SER A 5 0.65 -30.90 46.26
C SER A 5 1.63 -29.79 46.67
N GLN A 6 1.74 -29.59 47.98
CA GLN A 6 2.84 -28.87 48.64
C GLN A 6 4.07 -29.80 48.72
N HIS A 7 5.27 -29.26 48.50
CA HIS A 7 6.53 -29.94 48.80
C HIS A 7 7.18 -29.35 50.05
N ASP A 8 7.39 -30.23 51.03
CA ASP A 8 8.11 -30.00 52.28
C ASP A 8 9.63 -29.80 52.07
N MET A 9 10.18 -28.86 52.83
CA MET A 9 11.62 -28.70 53.07
C MET A 9 12.10 -29.67 54.16
N ALA A 10 13.17 -30.42 53.87
CA ALA A 10 13.88 -31.22 54.86
C ALA A 10 15.23 -30.56 55.23
N ALA A 11 15.45 -30.46 56.54
CA ALA A 11 16.67 -30.01 57.21
C ALA A 11 17.51 -31.21 57.71
N ALA A 12 18.83 -31.01 57.85
CA ALA A 12 19.76 -31.60 58.85
C ALA A 12 21.24 -31.54 58.36
N PRO A 13 22.26 -31.73 59.22
CA PRO A 13 22.48 -31.18 60.56
C PRO A 13 23.92 -30.63 60.77
N ALA A 14 24.15 -30.05 61.95
CA ALA A 14 25.44 -29.63 62.50
C ALA A 14 26.11 -30.75 63.32
N GLU A 15 27.45 -30.78 63.36
CA GLU A 15 28.36 -31.14 64.49
C GLU A 15 29.82 -31.20 63.95
N SER A 16 30.78 -30.43 64.47
CA SER A 16 31.62 -30.58 65.69
C SER A 16 33.04 -31.05 65.34
N GLY A 17 34.08 -30.38 65.87
CA GLY A 17 35.48 -30.77 65.62
C GLY A 17 36.52 -29.70 65.96
N LEU A 18 36.80 -29.54 67.26
CA LEU A 18 37.95 -28.81 67.79
C LEU A 18 39.27 -29.52 67.46
N GLY A 19 40.30 -28.75 67.06
CA GLY A 19 41.67 -29.25 66.93
C GLY A 19 42.69 -28.11 66.82
N SER A 20 43.25 -27.69 67.95
CA SER A 20 44.28 -26.67 68.07
C SER A 20 45.66 -27.16 67.62
N ARG A 21 46.42 -26.36 66.85
CA ARG A 21 47.90 -26.30 66.93
C ARG A 21 48.39 -24.92 66.48
N ARG A 22 49.15 -24.25 67.38
CA ARG A 22 49.90 -23.01 67.15
C ARG A 22 51.19 -23.32 66.36
N ALA A 23 51.48 -22.51 65.35
CA ALA A 23 52.84 -22.23 64.90
C ALA A 23 52.91 -20.79 64.38
N ALA A 24 53.86 -20.02 64.91
CA ALA A 24 54.12 -18.63 64.58
C ALA A 24 54.89 -18.51 63.25
N GLY A 25 54.57 -17.51 62.43
CA GLY A 25 55.34 -17.22 61.22
C GLY A 25 54.80 -16.06 60.38
N ARG A 26 55.34 -14.86 60.66
CA ARG A 26 55.58 -13.71 59.75
C ARG A 26 54.46 -13.27 58.78
N GLY A 27 53.85 -12.13 59.14
CA GLY A 27 53.28 -11.07 58.28
C GLY A 27 53.04 -11.34 56.79
N CYS A 28 51.88 -11.92 56.49
CA CYS A 28 51.13 -11.70 55.26
C CYS A 28 49.71 -11.31 55.67
N PRO A 29 49.03 -10.34 55.03
CA PRO A 29 47.63 -10.06 55.32
C PRO A 29 46.84 -11.36 55.20
N SER A 30 46.10 -11.70 56.25
CA SER A 30 45.45 -13.02 56.40
C SER A 30 44.57 -13.33 55.19
N LEU A 31 44.47 -14.63 54.85
CA LEU A 31 43.55 -15.12 53.81
C LEU A 31 42.15 -14.53 53.99
N ALA A 32 41.72 -14.33 55.25
CA ALA A 32 40.45 -13.71 55.61
C ALA A 32 40.31 -12.25 55.14
N VAL A 33 41.37 -11.43 55.16
CA VAL A 33 41.31 -10.03 54.66
C VAL A 33 41.28 -9.99 53.13
N ARG A 34 41.99 -10.91 52.45
CA ARG A 34 41.89 -11.05 50.98
C ARG A 34 40.52 -11.57 50.54
N SER A 35 39.97 -12.56 51.24
CA SER A 35 38.62 -13.05 51.00
C SER A 35 37.58 -11.97 51.29
N LEU A 36 37.73 -11.20 52.37
CA LEU A 36 36.83 -10.09 52.69
C LEU A 36 36.91 -8.97 51.64
N LEU A 37 38.11 -8.62 51.16
CA LEU A 37 38.28 -7.66 50.07
C LEU A 37 37.75 -8.17 48.72
N LEU A 38 37.87 -9.47 48.43
CA LEU A 38 37.26 -10.10 47.25
C LEU A 38 35.74 -10.15 47.36
N TYR A 39 35.18 -10.44 48.53
CA TYR A 39 33.75 -10.38 48.78
C TYR A 39 33.23 -8.95 48.73
N LEU A 40 33.95 -7.97 49.28
CA LEU A 40 33.60 -6.54 49.17
C LEU A 40 33.73 -6.04 47.74
N ALA A 41 34.74 -6.48 46.97
CA ALA A 41 34.89 -6.14 45.55
C ALA A 41 33.82 -6.83 44.69
N ALA A 42 33.43 -8.07 45.01
CA ALA A 42 32.34 -8.77 44.34
C ALA A 42 30.97 -8.18 44.72
N LEU A 43 30.78 -7.75 45.97
CA LEU A 43 29.57 -7.09 46.45
C LEU A 43 29.48 -5.66 45.90
N LEU A 44 30.58 -4.89 45.87
CA LEU A 44 30.65 -3.61 45.16
C LEU A 44 30.43 -3.82 43.66
N GLY A 45 31.01 -4.86 43.07
CA GLY A 45 30.74 -5.26 41.68
C GLY A 45 29.26 -5.54 41.46
N PHE A 46 28.61 -6.29 42.35
CA PHE A 46 27.17 -6.57 42.29
C PHE A 46 26.29 -5.34 42.52
N LEU A 47 26.74 -4.40 43.36
CA LEU A 47 26.03 -3.14 43.66
C LEU A 47 26.27 -2.06 42.61
N LEU A 48 27.34 -2.15 41.80
CA LEU A 48 27.67 -1.21 40.73
C LEU A 48 27.22 -1.68 39.32
N VAL A 49 26.79 -2.93 39.18
CA VAL A 49 26.23 -3.49 37.92
C VAL A 49 24.71 -3.25 37.67
N PRO A 50 23.84 -2.80 38.60
CA PRO A 50 22.39 -2.95 38.41
C PRO A 50 21.71 -1.93 37.48
N ALA A 51 22.28 -0.74 37.22
CA ALA A 51 21.59 0.26 36.41
C ALA A 51 21.61 -0.09 34.91
N ALA A 52 22.80 -0.28 34.32
CA ALA A 52 22.94 -0.58 32.89
C ALA A 52 22.33 -1.95 32.50
N TRP A 53 22.26 -2.91 33.43
CA TRP A 53 21.58 -4.19 33.20
C TRP A 53 20.05 -4.06 33.25
N ALA A 54 19.50 -3.23 34.14
CA ALA A 54 18.06 -3.00 34.19
C ALA A 54 17.52 -2.35 32.90
N ASP A 55 18.29 -1.43 32.30
CA ASP A 55 17.87 -0.71 31.09
C ASP A 55 17.90 -1.61 29.85
N ALA A 56 18.95 -2.44 29.69
CA ALA A 56 19.03 -3.43 28.62
C ALA A 56 17.87 -4.46 28.67
N HIS A 57 17.29 -4.70 29.85
CA HIS A 57 16.12 -5.55 30.00
C HIS A 57 14.81 -4.86 29.62
N LYS A 58 14.72 -3.53 29.69
CA LYS A 58 13.47 -2.80 29.38
C LYS A 58 13.11 -2.92 27.90
N SER A 59 14.04 -2.66 26.99
CA SER A 59 13.79 -2.76 25.54
C SER A 59 13.46 -4.19 25.10
N GLN A 60 14.11 -5.18 25.71
CA GLN A 60 13.76 -6.59 25.52
C GLN A 60 12.34 -6.89 25.98
N ASN A 61 11.94 -6.42 27.16
CA ASN A 61 10.60 -6.63 27.71
C ASN A 61 9.54 -5.95 26.84
N ASP A 62 9.79 -4.72 26.37
CA ASP A 62 8.91 -4.00 25.44
C ASP A 62 8.75 -4.75 24.12
N TRP A 63 9.83 -5.30 23.57
CA TRP A 63 9.76 -6.14 22.36
C TRP A 63 8.98 -7.45 22.61
N VAL A 64 9.20 -8.12 23.74
CA VAL A 64 8.44 -9.32 24.11
C VAL A 64 6.95 -9.00 24.24
N ARG A 65 6.60 -7.86 24.84
CA ARG A 65 5.21 -7.38 24.90
C ARG A 65 4.65 -7.13 23.50
N PHE A 66 5.38 -6.42 22.65
CA PHE A 66 5.01 -6.19 21.25
C PHE A 66 4.72 -7.51 20.52
N ARG A 67 5.59 -8.53 20.61
CA ARG A 67 5.38 -9.83 19.96
C ARG A 67 4.38 -10.76 20.65
N ALA A 68 4.04 -10.49 21.91
CA ALA A 68 2.89 -11.13 22.55
C ALA A 68 1.57 -10.60 21.99
N THR A 69 1.51 -9.28 21.74
CA THR A 69 0.36 -8.57 21.16
C THR A 69 0.22 -8.85 19.65
N TYR A 70 1.35 -8.89 18.92
CA TYR A 70 1.42 -9.11 17.46
C TYR A 70 2.32 -10.30 17.12
N PRO A 71 1.84 -11.53 17.34
CA PRO A 71 2.67 -12.72 17.19
C PRO A 71 2.93 -13.12 15.73
N LEU A 72 2.20 -12.56 14.77
CA LEU A 72 2.30 -12.84 13.33
C LEU A 72 2.91 -11.64 12.58
N ASN A 73 2.95 -11.71 11.24
CA ASN A 73 3.53 -10.69 10.37
C ASN A 73 2.88 -9.31 10.58
N MET A 74 3.68 -8.31 10.94
CA MET A 74 3.25 -6.92 11.05
C MET A 74 4.43 -5.99 10.73
N GLN A 75 4.35 -5.28 9.60
CA GLN A 75 5.34 -4.26 9.24
C GLN A 75 4.92 -2.91 9.82
N VAL A 76 5.64 -2.46 10.86
CA VAL A 76 5.28 -1.24 11.59
C VAL A 76 6.48 -0.67 12.34
N ILE A 77 6.45 0.63 12.60
CA ILE A 77 7.28 1.28 13.62
C ILE A 77 6.46 1.29 14.90
N ALA A 78 6.93 0.66 15.98
CA ALA A 78 6.31 0.72 17.29
C ALA A 78 7.20 1.44 18.29
N LEU A 79 6.58 2.15 19.25
CA LEU A 79 7.27 2.98 20.23
C LEU A 79 6.63 2.81 21.61
N SER A 80 7.44 2.61 22.65
CA SER A 80 6.93 2.64 24.02
C SER A 80 6.80 4.06 24.56
N GLU A 81 5.99 4.19 25.61
CA GLU A 81 5.93 5.40 26.42
C GLU A 81 7.31 5.73 27.03
N PRO A 82 7.61 7.01 27.28
CA PRO A 82 8.87 7.39 27.91
C PRO A 82 8.94 6.80 29.31
N GLY A 83 10.08 6.19 29.66
CA GLY A 83 10.36 5.75 31.02
C GLY A 83 10.48 6.90 32.02
N GLY A 84 10.69 6.59 33.29
CA GLY A 84 10.97 7.59 34.32
C GLY A 84 12.26 8.39 34.08
N ASP A 85 13.16 7.85 33.25
CA ASP A 85 14.40 8.45 32.77
C ASP A 85 14.26 9.15 31.40
N GLY A 86 13.09 9.07 30.77
CA GLY A 86 12.82 9.57 29.42
C GLY A 86 13.22 8.64 28.28
N HIS A 87 13.85 7.49 28.55
CA HIS A 87 14.20 6.49 27.53
C HIS A 87 12.96 5.81 26.96
N ARG A 88 13.02 5.44 25.68
CA ARG A 88 11.93 4.75 24.96
C ARG A 88 12.47 3.54 24.24
N THR A 89 11.62 2.53 24.02
CA THR A 89 11.93 1.42 23.11
C THR A 89 11.29 1.70 21.77
N LEU A 90 12.09 1.69 20.71
CA LEU A 90 11.63 1.71 19.33
C LEU A 90 11.79 0.31 18.73
N VAL A 91 10.72 -0.22 18.16
CA VAL A 91 10.73 -1.47 17.40
C VAL A 91 10.43 -1.15 15.95
N ILE A 92 11.36 -1.48 15.06
CA ILE A 92 11.17 -1.44 13.61
C ILE A 92 10.91 -2.89 13.19
N SER A 93 9.63 -3.23 13.09
CA SER A 93 9.18 -4.60 12.85
C SER A 93 9.19 -4.91 11.35
N GLU A 94 9.92 -5.96 11.00
CA GLU A 94 10.01 -6.51 9.64
C GLU A 94 10.24 -5.45 8.53
N PRO A 95 11.37 -4.70 8.59
CA PRO A 95 11.73 -3.74 7.55
C PRO A 95 11.69 -4.34 6.13
N PRO A 96 11.62 -3.50 5.09
CA PRO A 96 11.80 -3.94 3.71
C PRO A 96 13.11 -4.73 3.52
N PRO A 97 13.15 -5.72 2.61
CA PRO A 97 14.32 -6.57 2.39
C PRO A 97 15.53 -5.80 1.86
N ASP A 98 15.31 -4.67 1.18
CA ASP A 98 16.37 -3.77 0.71
C ASP A 98 17.00 -2.91 1.82
N VAL A 99 16.41 -2.91 3.03
CA VAL A 99 16.88 -2.11 4.16
C VAL A 99 17.79 -2.94 5.05
N THR A 100 19.06 -2.56 5.13
CA THR A 100 20.06 -3.18 6.01
C THR A 100 20.11 -2.52 7.39
N LEU A 101 20.77 -3.18 8.35
CA LEU A 101 21.01 -2.61 9.67
C LEU A 101 21.84 -1.32 9.62
N GLU A 102 22.78 -1.22 8.68
CA GLU A 102 23.60 -0.02 8.50
C GLU A 102 22.79 1.13 7.89
N ASP A 103 21.87 0.84 6.97
CA ASP A 103 20.95 1.87 6.46
C ASP A 103 20.13 2.48 7.60
N LEU A 104 19.63 1.66 8.53
CA LEU A 104 18.90 2.14 9.70
C LEU A 104 19.76 3.05 10.58
N LYS A 105 21.01 2.69 10.87
CA LYS A 105 21.92 3.51 11.67
C LYS A 105 22.25 4.85 11.01
N GLN A 106 22.30 4.90 9.68
CA GLN A 106 22.61 6.13 8.93
C GLN A 106 21.47 7.14 8.95
N ILE A 107 20.22 6.71 9.21
CA ILE A 107 19.06 7.61 9.26
C ILE A 107 19.18 8.62 10.41
N SER A 108 19.62 8.18 11.58
CA SER A 108 19.71 9.04 12.76
C SER A 108 20.72 8.51 13.79
N PRO A 109 21.51 9.40 14.42
CA PRO A 109 22.37 9.03 15.54
C PRO A 109 21.62 8.37 16.70
N LEU A 110 20.32 8.62 16.86
CA LEU A 110 19.47 7.98 17.88
C LEU A 110 19.36 6.45 17.69
N LEU A 111 19.66 5.94 16.49
CA LEU A 111 19.59 4.52 16.15
C LEU A 111 20.92 3.78 16.33
N SER A 112 21.91 4.39 17.01
CA SER A 112 23.24 3.78 17.19
C SER A 112 23.21 2.48 18.02
N ALA A 113 22.25 2.36 18.94
CA ALA A 113 22.10 1.22 19.87
C ALA A 113 21.09 0.16 19.38
N ILE A 114 21.07 -0.10 18.07
CA ILE A 114 20.16 -1.07 17.46
C ILE A 114 20.59 -2.53 17.72
N SER A 115 19.62 -3.36 18.10
CA SER A 115 19.76 -4.80 18.31
C SER A 115 18.77 -5.57 17.43
N LEU A 116 19.12 -6.78 17.02
CA LEU A 116 18.22 -7.64 16.24
C LEU A 116 17.54 -8.66 17.14
N GLN A 117 16.21 -8.65 17.15
CA GLN A 117 15.41 -9.62 17.88
C GLN A 117 14.70 -10.57 16.92
N LYS A 118 14.46 -11.81 17.36
CA LYS A 118 13.90 -12.87 16.53
C LYS A 118 12.68 -13.49 17.21
N SER A 119 11.52 -13.37 16.58
CA SER A 119 10.30 -14.07 16.99
C SER A 119 10.11 -15.32 16.13
N ARG A 120 9.78 -16.46 16.73
CA ARG A 120 9.50 -17.68 15.97
C ARG A 120 8.06 -17.68 15.47
N ILE A 121 7.86 -18.10 14.23
CA ILE A 121 6.56 -18.42 13.65
C ILE A 121 6.64 -19.83 13.07
N GLY A 122 5.73 -20.71 13.49
CA GLY A 122 5.80 -22.12 13.14
C GLY A 122 7.07 -22.81 13.64
N TYR A 123 7.48 -23.89 12.97
CA TYR A 123 8.58 -24.72 13.45
C TYR A 123 9.97 -24.05 13.30
N ASN A 124 10.27 -23.56 12.09
CA ASN A 124 11.55 -22.94 11.75
C ASN A 124 11.43 -21.57 11.07
N GLY A 125 10.21 -21.02 10.97
CA GLY A 125 10.01 -19.66 10.51
C GLY A 125 10.43 -18.64 11.57
N VAL A 126 10.84 -17.46 11.11
CA VAL A 126 11.36 -16.40 11.97
C VAL A 126 10.93 -15.04 11.44
N LEU A 127 10.47 -14.17 12.34
CA LEU A 127 10.30 -12.74 12.10
C LEU A 127 11.47 -12.01 12.79
N ILE A 128 12.12 -11.10 12.08
CA ILE A 128 13.28 -10.36 12.57
C ILE A 128 12.89 -8.89 12.75
N ASP A 129 13.15 -8.35 13.93
CA ASP A 129 12.87 -6.96 14.29
C ASP A 129 14.15 -6.24 14.67
N ALA A 130 14.23 -4.97 14.30
CA ALA A 130 15.23 -4.05 14.81
C ALA A 130 14.70 -3.35 16.06
N VAL A 131 15.34 -3.56 17.21
CA VAL A 131 14.94 -3.00 18.50
C VAL A 131 16.00 -2.05 18.99
N VAL A 132 15.60 -0.81 19.29
CA VAL A 132 16.48 0.29 19.70
C VAL A 132 16.03 0.81 21.06
N ASP A 133 16.98 0.94 21.97
CA ASP A 133 16.82 1.76 23.18
C ASP A 133 17.12 3.22 22.81
N LEU A 134 16.07 4.02 22.65
CA LEU A 134 16.18 5.43 22.32
C LEU A 134 16.53 6.22 23.59
N PRO A 135 17.60 7.05 23.54
CA PRO A 135 17.90 7.95 24.64
C PRO A 135 16.80 9.00 24.80
N PRO A 136 16.76 9.74 25.93
CA PRO A 136 15.76 10.76 26.16
C PRO A 136 15.80 11.80 25.03
N ALA A 137 14.68 11.90 24.32
CA ALA A 137 14.51 12.76 23.16
C ALA A 137 13.21 13.56 23.30
N SER A 138 13.23 14.80 22.81
CA SER A 138 12.02 15.61 22.73
C SER A 138 11.02 15.01 21.73
N GLN A 139 9.74 15.33 21.89
CA GLN A 139 8.69 14.82 21.00
C GLN A 139 8.97 15.17 19.53
N ALA A 140 9.41 16.40 19.25
CA ALA A 140 9.78 16.83 17.90
C ALA A 140 10.92 16.01 17.28
N GLN A 141 11.91 15.58 18.09
CA GLN A 141 12.98 14.70 17.61
C GLN A 141 12.47 13.30 17.29
N VAL A 142 11.56 12.77 18.11
CA VAL A 142 10.91 11.47 17.87
C VAL A 142 10.04 11.53 16.60
N ASP A 143 9.24 12.59 16.43
CA ASP A 143 8.39 12.75 15.25
C ASP A 143 9.23 12.84 13.97
N SER A 144 10.32 13.61 14.02
CA SER A 144 11.29 13.69 12.92
C SER A 144 11.92 12.33 12.61
N LEU A 145 12.28 11.55 13.63
CA LEU A 145 12.82 10.20 13.47
C LEU A 145 11.81 9.27 12.79
N VAL A 146 10.53 9.30 13.22
CA VAL A 146 9.46 8.47 12.65
C VAL A 146 9.18 8.85 11.20
N ALA A 147 9.21 10.14 10.85
CA ALA A 147 9.05 10.60 9.46
C ALA A 147 10.20 10.11 8.58
N MET A 148 11.46 10.29 9.02
CA MET A 148 12.64 9.82 8.27
C MET A 148 12.66 8.31 8.09
N LEU A 149 12.31 7.55 9.13
CA LEU A 149 12.16 6.10 9.04
C LEU A 149 11.06 5.73 8.06
N SER A 150 9.88 6.36 8.14
CA SER A 150 8.78 6.07 7.23
C SER A 150 9.14 6.35 5.77
N THR A 151 9.82 7.47 5.48
CA THR A 151 10.32 7.74 4.13
C THR A 151 11.32 6.70 3.66
N ARG A 152 12.28 6.29 4.50
CA ARG A 152 13.29 5.28 4.10
C ARG A 152 12.71 3.88 3.93
N LEU A 153 11.78 3.49 4.81
CA LEU A 153 11.17 2.15 4.81
C LEU A 153 10.06 2.06 3.75
N TYR A 154 9.24 3.08 3.59
CA TYR A 154 7.99 2.99 2.82
C TYR A 154 7.95 3.91 1.59
N GLY A 155 9.02 4.68 1.34
CA GLY A 155 9.12 5.62 0.21
C GLY A 155 8.36 6.93 0.41
N THR A 156 7.60 7.07 1.51
CA THR A 156 6.83 8.26 1.87
C THR A 156 6.64 8.35 3.38
N SER A 157 6.55 9.57 3.89
CA SER A 157 6.15 9.92 5.24
C SER A 157 4.66 10.29 5.32
N TYR A 158 3.90 10.12 4.24
CA TYR A 158 2.45 10.33 4.25
C TYR A 158 1.81 9.56 5.42
N LYS A 159 1.14 10.30 6.32
CA LYS A 159 0.54 9.78 7.55
C LYS A 159 1.47 8.85 8.35
N ALA A 160 2.78 9.15 8.39
CA ALA A 160 3.74 8.42 9.19
C ALA A 160 3.27 8.29 10.65
N TYR A 161 3.50 7.13 11.27
CA TYR A 161 3.06 6.90 12.64
C TYR A 161 4.00 5.94 13.36
N ALA A 162 3.97 6.00 14.69
CA ALA A 162 4.50 4.95 15.54
C ALA A 162 3.38 4.35 16.39
N LEU A 163 3.22 3.03 16.29
CA LEU A 163 2.27 2.26 17.06
C LEU A 163 2.67 2.21 18.53
N PRO A 164 1.80 2.51 19.49
CA PRO A 164 2.15 2.37 20.90
C PRO A 164 2.35 0.88 21.22
N ILE A 165 3.40 0.55 21.98
CA ILE A 165 3.59 -0.80 22.53
C ILE A 165 2.58 -0.98 23.67
N ALA A 166 1.38 -1.47 23.32
CA ALA A 166 0.26 -1.63 24.24
C ALA A 166 0.37 -2.91 25.08
N ASP A 167 -0.14 -2.84 26.32
CA ASP A 167 -0.26 -4.00 27.22
C ASP A 167 -1.44 -4.92 26.86
N THR A 168 -2.43 -4.39 26.14
CA THR A 168 -3.63 -5.14 25.75
C THR A 168 -3.62 -5.42 24.25
N PRO A 169 -3.82 -6.68 23.83
CA PRO A 169 -4.00 -7.00 22.42
C PRO A 169 -5.20 -6.24 21.85
N PRO A 170 -5.11 -5.81 20.58
CA PRO A 170 -6.27 -5.25 19.89
C PRO A 170 -7.40 -6.28 19.85
N PRO A 171 -8.67 -5.84 19.69
CA PRO A 171 -9.78 -6.77 19.50
C PRO A 171 -9.50 -7.69 18.31
N SER A 172 -9.65 -9.00 18.51
CA SER A 172 -9.37 -10.01 17.48
C SER A 172 -10.42 -10.05 16.37
N ARG A 173 -11.63 -9.55 16.63
CA ARG A 173 -12.75 -9.55 15.69
C ARG A 173 -13.03 -8.14 15.17
N LEU A 174 -12.95 -7.99 13.86
CA LEU A 174 -13.26 -6.75 13.18
C LEU A 174 -14.66 -6.80 12.55
N SER A 175 -15.37 -5.69 12.62
CA SER A 175 -16.68 -5.57 11.97
C SER A 175 -16.52 -5.17 10.52
N GLY A 176 -17.40 -5.70 9.66
CA GLY A 176 -17.55 -5.23 8.29
C GLY A 176 -16.40 -5.58 7.36
N LEU A 177 -15.58 -6.60 7.64
CA LEU A 177 -14.56 -7.07 6.67
C LEU A 177 -15.16 -7.84 5.49
N ASP A 178 -16.42 -8.26 5.60
CA ASP A 178 -17.11 -9.04 4.58
C ASP A 178 -17.98 -8.15 3.69
N VAL A 179 -17.33 -7.43 2.78
CA VAL A 179 -18.00 -6.58 1.78
C VAL A 179 -18.17 -7.38 0.50
N THR A 180 -19.38 -7.32 -0.08
CA THR A 180 -19.73 -7.88 -1.39
C THR A 180 -20.14 -6.73 -2.32
N LEU A 181 -19.51 -6.66 -3.50
CA LEU A 181 -19.71 -5.57 -4.45
C LEU A 181 -19.89 -6.12 -5.87
N THR A 182 -20.94 -5.69 -6.58
CA THR A 182 -21.14 -6.12 -7.97
C THR A 182 -20.39 -5.23 -8.96
N SER A 183 -20.00 -5.77 -10.11
CA SER A 183 -19.41 -4.97 -11.21
C SER A 183 -20.35 -3.85 -11.65
N LYS A 184 -21.66 -4.07 -11.62
CA LYS A 184 -22.67 -3.04 -11.92
C LYS A 184 -22.71 -1.92 -10.86
N GLN A 185 -22.51 -2.23 -9.57
CA GLN A 185 -22.41 -1.20 -8.53
C GLN A 185 -21.14 -0.35 -8.74
N ILE A 186 -19.99 -0.98 -9.03
CA ILE A 186 -18.75 -0.27 -9.40
C ILE A 186 -19.00 0.64 -10.61
N TRP A 187 -19.56 0.09 -11.69
CA TRP A 187 -19.89 0.83 -12.90
C TRP A 187 -20.77 2.04 -12.59
N LYS A 188 -21.87 1.83 -11.88
CA LYS A 188 -22.85 2.88 -11.56
C LYS A 188 -22.22 4.01 -10.75
N TRP A 189 -21.41 3.69 -9.74
CA TRP A 189 -20.83 4.68 -8.85
C TRP A 189 -19.64 5.43 -9.45
N PHE A 190 -18.83 4.78 -10.28
CA PHE A 190 -17.60 5.40 -10.79
C PHE A 190 -17.66 5.91 -12.23
N ILE A 191 -18.37 5.19 -13.12
CA ILE A 191 -18.43 5.51 -14.56
C ILE A 191 -19.77 6.16 -14.92
N GLY A 192 -20.86 5.62 -14.38
CA GLY A 192 -22.23 6.05 -14.66
C GLY A 192 -22.78 5.60 -16.01
N ASP A 193 -24.10 5.64 -16.17
CA ASP A 193 -24.79 5.25 -17.41
C ASP A 193 -24.74 6.36 -18.48
N ASN A 194 -23.52 6.74 -18.90
CA ASN A 194 -23.31 7.82 -19.88
C ASN A 194 -23.69 7.43 -21.33
N ARG A 195 -24.06 6.16 -21.59
CA ARG A 195 -24.49 5.70 -22.92
C ARG A 195 -25.77 6.37 -23.42
N GLU A 196 -26.66 6.83 -22.53
CA GLU A 196 -27.84 7.59 -22.95
C GLU A 196 -27.52 9.01 -23.41
N ARG A 197 -26.33 9.56 -23.11
CA ARG A 197 -25.96 10.94 -23.43
C ARG A 197 -25.04 11.09 -24.65
N ARG A 198 -24.16 10.13 -24.93
CA ARG A 198 -23.28 10.16 -26.13
C ARG A 198 -24.00 9.77 -27.43
N ALA A 199 -25.11 9.02 -27.35
CA ALA A 199 -26.08 8.99 -28.44
C ALA A 199 -26.71 10.38 -28.49
N GLY A 200 -26.05 11.30 -29.19
CA GLY A 200 -26.47 12.67 -29.33
C GLY A 200 -27.92 12.71 -29.77
N THR A 201 -28.82 12.90 -28.79
CA THR A 201 -29.91 13.80 -29.01
C THR A 201 -29.24 15.15 -29.25
N TRP A 202 -28.86 15.38 -30.52
CA TRP A 202 -29.43 16.53 -31.18
C TRP A 202 -30.92 16.49 -30.85
N THR A 203 -31.28 17.00 -29.67
CA THR A 203 -32.66 17.19 -29.30
C THR A 203 -33.22 17.98 -30.47
N LEU A 204 -34.41 17.63 -30.92
CA LEU A 204 -35.08 18.38 -31.99
C LEU A 204 -34.94 19.89 -31.76
N GLN A 205 -34.86 20.35 -30.50
CA GLN A 205 -34.47 21.70 -30.08
C GLN A 205 -33.06 22.16 -30.51
N ASN A 206 -31.96 21.49 -30.15
CA ASN A 206 -30.62 21.95 -30.54
C ASN A 206 -30.42 21.88 -32.06
N GLY A 207 -30.99 20.85 -32.70
CA GLY A 207 -31.03 20.76 -34.16
C GLY A 207 -31.87 21.85 -34.80
N THR A 208 -33.04 22.18 -34.25
CA THR A 208 -33.85 23.31 -34.76
C THR A 208 -33.21 24.65 -34.48
N ILE A 209 -32.54 24.86 -33.34
CA ILE A 209 -31.83 26.11 -33.05
C ILE A 209 -30.67 26.29 -34.02
N ALA A 210 -29.86 25.25 -34.26
CA ALA A 210 -28.80 25.30 -35.26
C ALA A 210 -29.37 25.56 -36.66
N LEU A 211 -30.43 24.85 -37.06
CA LEU A 211 -31.09 25.02 -38.35
C LEU A 211 -31.73 26.42 -38.50
N LEU A 212 -32.37 26.96 -37.46
CA LEU A 212 -32.92 28.31 -37.41
C LEU A 212 -31.82 29.35 -37.53
N THR A 213 -30.70 29.14 -36.84
CA THR A 213 -29.55 30.06 -36.89
C THR A 213 -28.92 30.06 -38.28
N ILE A 214 -28.81 28.89 -38.92
CA ILE A 214 -28.36 28.75 -40.31
C ILE A 214 -29.36 29.41 -41.28
N LEU A 215 -30.67 29.21 -41.09
CA LEU A 215 -31.72 29.80 -41.93
C LEU A 215 -31.77 31.32 -41.79
N ILE A 216 -31.71 31.85 -40.57
CA ILE A 216 -31.66 33.29 -40.28
C ILE A 216 -30.38 33.87 -40.87
N GLY A 217 -29.24 33.21 -40.69
CA GLY A 217 -27.97 33.59 -41.31
C GLY A 217 -28.06 33.64 -42.84
N ALA A 218 -28.64 32.61 -43.47
CA ALA A 218 -28.83 32.55 -44.91
C ALA A 218 -29.76 33.66 -45.43
N VAL A 219 -30.84 33.97 -44.71
CA VAL A 219 -31.76 35.08 -45.04
C VAL A 219 -31.05 36.43 -44.93
N LEU A 220 -30.25 36.65 -43.87
CA LEU A 220 -29.49 37.88 -43.67
C LEU A 220 -28.40 38.04 -44.74
N VAL A 221 -27.71 36.96 -45.11
CA VAL A 221 -26.73 36.94 -46.21
C VAL A 221 -27.42 37.28 -47.53
N TYR A 222 -28.56 36.66 -47.84
CA TYR A 222 -29.34 36.94 -49.05
C TYR A 222 -29.79 38.41 -49.12
N GLN A 223 -30.31 38.97 -48.01
CA GLN A 223 -30.70 40.38 -47.96
C GLN A 223 -29.51 41.34 -48.11
N ALA A 224 -28.35 41.00 -47.54
CA ALA A 224 -27.15 41.83 -47.62
C ALA A 224 -26.52 41.81 -49.03
N ILE A 225 -26.53 40.67 -49.71
CA ILE A 225 -26.14 40.54 -51.13
C ILE A 225 -27.05 41.41 -52.00
N ARG A 226 -28.37 41.35 -51.79
CA ARG A 226 -29.35 42.15 -52.55
C ARG A 226 -29.19 43.65 -52.34
N ARG A 227 -28.72 44.10 -51.16
CA ARG A 227 -28.49 45.52 -50.83
C ARG A 227 -27.05 46.00 -51.08
N ARG A 228 -26.17 45.19 -51.69
CA ARG A 228 -24.75 45.50 -51.94
C ARG A 228 -23.96 45.94 -50.70
N ARG A 229 -24.27 45.42 -49.50
CA ARG A 229 -23.54 45.73 -48.25
C ARG A 229 -22.61 44.58 -47.87
N PHE A 230 -21.56 44.38 -48.65
CA PHE A 230 -20.67 43.22 -48.54
C PHE A 230 -19.95 43.08 -47.18
N ILE A 231 -19.61 44.22 -46.54
CA ILE A 231 -18.92 44.24 -45.25
C ILE A 231 -19.81 43.74 -44.10
N LEU A 232 -21.11 44.09 -44.12
CA LEU A 232 -22.06 43.68 -43.08
C LEU A 232 -22.30 42.16 -43.11
N THR A 233 -22.24 41.55 -44.30
CA THR A 233 -22.38 40.11 -44.49
C THR A 233 -21.25 39.33 -43.83
N LEU A 234 -20.00 39.79 -43.98
CA LEU A 234 -18.83 39.14 -43.37
C LEU A 234 -18.85 39.24 -41.84
N ILE A 235 -19.28 40.38 -41.29
CA ILE A 235 -19.42 40.56 -39.84
C ILE A 235 -20.51 39.64 -39.29
N LEU A 236 -21.68 39.55 -39.93
CA LEU A 236 -22.77 38.68 -39.49
C LEU A 236 -22.41 37.19 -39.60
N LEU A 237 -21.68 36.79 -40.64
CA LEU A 237 -21.17 35.43 -40.79
C LEU A 237 -20.14 35.10 -39.69
N GLY A 238 -19.23 36.04 -39.40
CA GLY A 238 -18.25 35.91 -38.32
C GLY A 238 -18.90 35.78 -36.94
N VAL A 239 -19.93 36.60 -36.65
CA VAL A 239 -20.70 36.51 -35.40
C VAL A 239 -21.49 35.21 -35.33
N GLY A 240 -22.11 34.76 -36.42
CA GLY A 240 -22.84 33.48 -36.46
C GLY A 240 -21.93 32.27 -36.23
N VAL A 241 -20.76 32.25 -36.88
CA VAL A 241 -19.74 31.20 -36.66
C VAL A 241 -19.18 31.28 -35.25
N SER A 242 -18.92 32.47 -34.71
CA SER A 242 -18.41 32.65 -33.36
C SER A 242 -19.44 32.27 -32.29
N ILE A 243 -20.73 32.52 -32.50
CA ILE A 243 -21.81 32.03 -31.62
C ILE A 243 -21.92 30.52 -31.68
N VAL A 244 -21.83 29.89 -32.87
CA VAL A 244 -21.89 28.42 -32.98
C VAL A 244 -20.66 27.75 -32.37
N LEU A 245 -19.47 28.36 -32.52
CA LEU A 245 -18.23 27.86 -31.93
C LEU A 245 -18.16 28.10 -30.41
N ASN A 246 -18.70 29.23 -29.90
CA ASN A 246 -18.76 29.51 -28.46
C ASN A 246 -19.99 28.88 -27.76
N ALA A 247 -21.01 28.47 -28.51
CA ALA A 247 -22.15 27.70 -28.01
C ALA A 247 -21.93 26.19 -28.11
N ALA A 248 -20.79 25.73 -28.66
CA ALA A 248 -20.31 24.38 -28.42
C ALA A 248 -20.03 24.28 -26.91
N PRO A 249 -20.80 23.48 -26.16
CA PRO A 249 -20.74 23.49 -24.71
C PRO A 249 -19.46 22.78 -24.26
N ASP A 250 -18.39 23.55 -24.06
CA ASP A 250 -17.34 23.20 -23.10
C ASP A 250 -17.83 23.41 -21.65
N SER A 251 -19.08 23.84 -21.47
CA SER A 251 -19.73 23.80 -20.16
C SER A 251 -19.80 22.35 -19.71
N GLU A 252 -18.88 21.97 -18.82
CA GLU A 252 -18.85 20.70 -18.12
C GLU A 252 -20.28 20.29 -17.77
N ILE A 253 -20.82 19.30 -18.50
CA ILE A 253 -22.14 18.77 -18.20
C ILE A 253 -22.03 18.26 -16.75
N PRO A 254 -22.83 18.77 -15.81
CA PRO A 254 -22.74 18.33 -14.43
C PRO A 254 -22.89 16.80 -14.42
N PRO A 255 -22.01 16.09 -13.71
CA PRO A 255 -22.04 14.64 -13.66
C PRO A 255 -23.44 14.18 -13.29
N SER A 256 -23.87 13.05 -13.85
CA SER A 256 -25.16 12.46 -13.50
C SER A 256 -25.25 12.33 -11.98
N ALA A 257 -26.40 12.70 -11.42
CA ALA A 257 -26.66 12.55 -10.00
C ALA A 257 -26.38 11.08 -9.60
N GLY A 258 -25.36 10.86 -8.77
CA GLY A 258 -24.96 9.54 -8.29
C GLY A 258 -23.59 9.01 -8.77
N VAL A 259 -22.87 9.71 -9.66
CA VAL A 259 -21.46 9.38 -9.95
C VAL A 259 -20.56 10.05 -8.92
N LEU A 260 -19.71 9.25 -8.28
CA LEU A 260 -18.75 9.71 -7.29
C LEU A 260 -17.72 10.63 -7.94
N ARG A 261 -17.44 11.73 -7.25
CA ARG A 261 -16.27 12.55 -7.54
C ARG A 261 -15.12 12.07 -6.66
N LEU A 262 -13.92 12.18 -7.18
CA LEU A 262 -12.66 11.69 -6.62
C LEU A 262 -11.71 12.87 -6.58
N GLN A 263 -11.18 13.16 -5.41
CA GLN A 263 -10.15 14.17 -5.22
C GLN A 263 -8.82 13.46 -5.02
N SER A 264 -7.77 13.89 -5.73
CA SER A 264 -6.43 13.32 -5.51
C SER A 264 -6.09 13.48 -4.03
N LEU A 265 -5.47 12.47 -3.44
CA LEU A 265 -4.89 12.62 -2.11
C LEU A 265 -3.99 13.83 -2.18
N GLN A 266 -3.10 13.91 -3.17
CA GLN A 266 -2.21 15.04 -3.45
C GLN A 266 -2.89 16.40 -3.74
N GLY A 267 -4.22 16.50 -3.67
CA GLY A 267 -5.03 17.73 -3.79
C GLY A 267 -5.46 18.08 -5.22
N GLY A 268 -6.05 19.27 -5.39
CA GLY A 268 -6.64 19.71 -6.65
C GLY A 268 -8.14 19.43 -6.77
N PRO A 269 -8.75 19.68 -7.95
CA PRO A 269 -10.19 19.62 -8.14
C PRO A 269 -10.71 18.18 -8.11
N ALA A 270 -11.90 17.98 -7.54
CA ALA A 270 -12.56 16.69 -7.57
C ALA A 270 -13.04 16.33 -8.98
N MET A 271 -12.65 15.17 -9.50
CA MET A 271 -12.94 14.68 -10.86
C MET A 271 -13.77 13.39 -10.81
N THR A 272 -14.51 13.06 -11.87
CA THR A 272 -15.07 11.70 -12.00
C THR A 272 -13.97 10.70 -12.36
N LEU A 273 -14.22 9.39 -12.18
CA LEU A 273 -13.23 8.38 -12.57
C LEU A 273 -12.93 8.44 -14.07
N GLN A 274 -13.96 8.64 -14.89
CA GLN A 274 -13.83 8.87 -16.33
C GLN A 274 -12.86 10.01 -16.64
N GLN A 275 -12.97 11.15 -15.96
CA GLN A 275 -12.09 12.30 -16.18
C GLN A 275 -10.64 11.99 -15.80
N ILE A 276 -10.42 11.23 -14.72
CA ILE A 276 -9.07 10.79 -14.30
C ILE A 276 -8.45 9.91 -15.39
N LEU A 277 -9.20 8.89 -15.84
CA LEU A 277 -8.76 7.97 -16.89
C LEU A 277 -8.52 8.68 -18.22
N ASP A 278 -9.42 9.56 -18.66
CA ASP A 278 -9.31 10.30 -19.92
C ASP A 278 -8.11 11.25 -19.93
N ARG A 279 -7.77 11.84 -18.77
CA ARG A 279 -6.58 12.70 -18.61
C ARG A 279 -5.28 11.91 -18.46
N GLY A 280 -5.34 10.60 -18.27
CA GLY A 280 -4.19 9.78 -17.90
C GLY A 280 -3.58 10.19 -16.56
N ALA A 281 -4.41 10.71 -15.64
CA ALA A 281 -3.95 11.17 -14.34
C ALA A 281 -3.65 9.96 -13.44
N ARG A 282 -2.43 9.89 -12.89
CA ARG A 282 -1.97 8.82 -11.98
C ARG A 282 -2.10 9.28 -10.52
N GLY A 283 -1.95 8.36 -9.59
CA GLY A 283 -1.91 8.66 -8.16
C GLY A 283 -3.05 8.03 -7.37
N VAL A 284 -3.16 8.40 -6.10
CA VAL A 284 -4.21 7.92 -5.20
C VAL A 284 -5.26 9.01 -5.03
N TYR A 285 -6.53 8.65 -5.04
CA TYR A 285 -7.66 9.57 -4.95
C TYR A 285 -8.66 9.08 -3.90
N ALA A 286 -9.24 10.00 -3.14
CA ALA A 286 -10.35 9.72 -2.23
C ALA A 286 -11.67 10.19 -2.84
N SER A 287 -12.74 9.41 -2.71
CA SER A 287 -14.08 9.87 -3.11
C SER A 287 -14.50 11.10 -2.29
N THR A 288 -15.15 12.12 -2.85
CA THR A 288 -15.59 13.31 -2.09
C THR A 288 -16.61 12.93 -1.01
N GLU A 289 -17.47 11.97 -1.31
CA GLU A 289 -18.28 11.26 -0.33
C GLU A 289 -17.44 10.18 0.34
N ARG A 290 -17.58 9.98 1.65
CA ARG A 290 -16.75 9.01 2.37
C ARG A 290 -17.04 7.58 1.92
N GLY A 291 -15.99 6.77 1.74
CA GLY A 291 -16.15 5.32 1.48
C GLY A 291 -15.10 4.69 0.58
N PHE A 292 -14.53 5.42 -0.39
CA PHE A 292 -13.60 4.84 -1.35
C PHE A 292 -12.26 5.58 -1.40
N ILE A 293 -11.21 4.79 -1.61
CA ILE A 293 -9.90 5.24 -2.03
C ILE A 293 -9.58 4.47 -3.31
N VAL A 294 -9.10 5.16 -4.33
CA VAL A 294 -8.75 4.54 -5.61
C VAL A 294 -7.31 4.87 -5.97
N TRP A 295 -6.61 3.92 -6.59
CA TRP A 295 -5.24 4.07 -7.06
C TRP A 295 -5.21 3.91 -8.58
N CYS A 296 -4.94 5.01 -9.28
CA CYS A 296 -4.84 5.05 -10.73
C CYS A 296 -3.38 4.89 -11.17
N ILE A 297 -3.13 3.88 -12.00
CA ILE A 297 -1.82 3.52 -12.52
C ILE A 297 -1.90 3.32 -14.04
N ALA A 298 -0.75 3.44 -14.70
CA ALA A 298 -0.61 3.10 -16.11
C ALA A 298 -0.05 1.67 -16.18
N ALA A 299 -0.79 0.74 -16.79
CA ALA A 299 -0.39 -0.67 -16.88
C ALA A 299 0.95 -0.86 -17.62
N ASN A 300 1.23 0.00 -18.61
CA ASN A 300 2.46 -0.03 -19.38
C ASN A 300 3.69 0.60 -18.69
N LYS A 301 3.58 0.98 -17.41
CA LYS A 301 4.68 1.53 -16.62
C LYS A 301 5.04 0.57 -15.50
N ASP A 302 6.33 0.51 -15.20
CA ASP A 302 6.85 -0.23 -14.06
C ASP A 302 6.20 0.27 -12.76
N LEU A 303 5.47 -0.62 -12.09
CA LEU A 303 4.77 -0.35 -10.84
C LEU A 303 5.72 0.07 -9.71
N ALA A 304 7.00 -0.32 -9.77
CA ALA A 304 8.00 0.09 -8.78
C ALA A 304 8.18 1.63 -8.72
N SER A 305 7.89 2.33 -9.82
CA SER A 305 7.87 3.80 -9.85
C SER A 305 6.74 4.43 -9.03
N SER A 306 5.74 3.63 -8.63
CA SER A 306 4.56 4.05 -7.86
C SER A 306 4.56 3.51 -6.42
N ARG A 307 5.76 3.27 -5.85
CA ARG A 307 5.91 2.68 -4.50
C ARG A 307 5.29 3.56 -3.40
N ALA A 308 5.41 4.89 -3.53
CA ALA A 308 4.83 5.84 -2.57
C ALA A 308 3.30 5.83 -2.63
N GLU A 309 2.74 5.83 -3.84
CA GLU A 309 1.30 5.75 -4.09
C GLU A 309 0.73 4.42 -3.61
N ALA A 310 1.44 3.30 -3.83
CA ALA A 310 1.05 2.01 -3.27
C ALA A 310 1.00 2.04 -1.73
N ARG A 311 1.93 2.76 -1.08
CA ARG A 311 1.92 2.96 0.37
C ARG A 311 0.74 3.82 0.81
N GLU A 312 0.49 4.94 0.13
CA GLU A 312 -0.64 5.83 0.40
C GLU A 312 -1.97 5.10 0.30
N PHE A 313 -2.14 4.32 -0.78
CA PHE A 313 -3.31 3.46 -0.97
C PHE A 313 -3.43 2.48 0.20
N ALA A 314 -2.39 1.70 0.52
CA ALA A 314 -2.43 0.72 1.61
C ALA A 314 -2.72 1.35 3.00
N LEU A 315 -2.26 2.58 3.25
CA LEU A 315 -2.53 3.30 4.49
C LEU A 315 -3.98 3.78 4.59
N ASP A 316 -4.56 4.24 3.48
CA ASP A 316 -5.92 4.79 3.47
C ASP A 316 -7.00 3.77 3.09
N THR A 317 -6.62 2.57 2.63
CA THR A 317 -7.53 1.44 2.44
C THR A 317 -7.39 0.40 3.53
N ASP A 318 -8.48 -0.25 3.91
CA ASP A 318 -8.43 -1.48 4.71
C ASP A 318 -8.87 -2.74 3.96
N LEU A 319 -9.58 -2.59 2.83
CA LEU A 319 -9.97 -3.66 1.91
C LEU A 319 -9.73 -3.22 0.47
N VAL A 320 -9.29 -4.15 -0.38
CA VAL A 320 -9.38 -4.07 -1.85
C VAL A 320 -10.75 -4.61 -2.25
N LEU A 321 -11.46 -3.91 -3.14
CA LEU A 321 -12.83 -4.22 -3.54
C LEU A 321 -12.95 -4.66 -5.01
N GLY A 322 -12.04 -4.20 -5.85
CA GLY A 322 -12.07 -4.48 -7.28
C GLY A 322 -11.17 -3.53 -8.08
N GLY A 323 -11.42 -3.42 -9.38
CA GLY A 323 -10.71 -2.49 -10.25
C GLY A 323 -11.43 -2.19 -11.56
N VAL A 324 -10.96 -1.15 -12.25
CA VAL A 324 -11.47 -0.73 -13.57
C VAL A 324 -10.29 -0.50 -14.49
N GLY A 325 -10.18 -1.29 -15.55
CA GLY A 325 -9.27 -1.05 -16.66
C GLY A 325 -9.95 -0.22 -17.74
N ALA A 326 -9.22 0.72 -18.35
CA ALA A 326 -9.65 1.49 -19.49
C ALA A 326 -8.84 1.11 -20.74
N ALA A 327 -9.48 1.21 -21.92
CA ALA A 327 -8.85 0.90 -23.19
C ALA A 327 -7.57 1.72 -23.52
N ASN A 328 -7.34 2.84 -22.81
CA ASN A 328 -6.15 3.67 -22.96
C ASN A 328 -4.94 3.18 -22.12
N GLY A 329 -5.04 2.03 -21.47
CA GLY A 329 -3.95 1.40 -20.71
C GLY A 329 -3.82 1.93 -19.27
N TYR A 330 -4.81 2.66 -18.76
CA TYR A 330 -4.88 3.06 -17.36
C TYR A 330 -5.80 2.12 -16.59
N VAL A 331 -5.41 1.81 -15.36
CA VAL A 331 -6.10 0.89 -14.48
C VAL A 331 -6.29 1.57 -13.14
N VAL A 332 -7.48 1.39 -12.57
CA VAL A 332 -7.84 1.92 -11.27
C VAL A 332 -8.11 0.76 -10.33
N ILE A 333 -7.33 0.67 -9.26
CA ILE A 333 -7.58 -0.26 -8.16
C ILE A 333 -8.47 0.43 -7.13
N ILE A 334 -9.56 -0.22 -6.74
CA ILE A 334 -10.57 0.34 -5.85
C ILE A 334 -10.45 -0.32 -4.48
N GLY A 335 -10.28 0.49 -3.45
CA GLY A 335 -10.31 0.06 -2.06
C GLY A 335 -11.38 0.78 -1.25
N ARG A 336 -11.77 0.15 -0.14
CA ARG A 336 -12.61 0.81 0.86
C ARG A 336 -11.74 1.74 1.69
N GLU A 337 -12.19 2.98 1.83
CA GLU A 337 -11.59 3.92 2.76
C GLU A 337 -11.58 3.34 4.17
N ARG A 338 -10.40 3.36 4.79
CA ARG A 338 -10.09 2.70 6.05
C ARG A 338 -11.07 3.11 7.14
N ILE A 339 -11.73 2.11 7.72
CA ILE A 339 -12.52 2.23 8.95
C ILE A 339 -11.89 1.44 10.09
N ASN A 340 -11.11 0.40 9.78
CA ASN A 340 -10.39 -0.41 10.76
C ASN A 340 -9.03 0.19 11.10
N ARG A 341 -8.64 0.08 12.37
CA ARG A 341 -7.34 0.55 12.85
C ARG A 341 -6.19 -0.22 12.22
N VAL A 342 -5.05 0.44 12.05
CA VAL A 342 -3.84 -0.17 11.48
C VAL A 342 -3.19 -1.19 12.41
N ASP A 343 -3.55 -1.20 13.69
CA ASP A 343 -3.08 -2.19 14.64
C ASP A 343 -3.93 -3.46 14.64
N THR A 344 -5.20 -3.35 14.26
CA THR A 344 -6.09 -4.51 14.07
C THR A 344 -6.01 -5.10 12.65
N LEU A 345 -5.91 -4.23 11.64
CA LEU A 345 -5.85 -4.60 10.22
C LEU A 345 -4.70 -3.82 9.58
N PRO A 346 -3.47 -4.35 9.67
CA PRO A 346 -2.30 -3.65 9.18
C PRO A 346 -2.40 -3.39 7.67
N PRO A 347 -1.88 -2.24 7.19
CA PRO A 347 -1.72 -1.96 5.77
C PRO A 347 -1.03 -3.12 5.03
N LEU A 348 -1.36 -3.30 3.76
CA LEU A 348 -0.62 -4.21 2.89
C LEU A 348 0.84 -3.73 2.77
N ARG A 349 1.77 -4.67 2.68
CA ARG A 349 3.18 -4.38 2.44
C ARG A 349 3.40 -4.06 0.99
N VAL A 350 4.01 -2.92 0.74
CA VAL A 350 4.32 -2.50 -0.62
C VAL A 350 5.28 -3.47 -1.29
N GLU A 351 6.23 -4.04 -0.55
CA GLU A 351 7.17 -5.04 -1.09
C GLU A 351 6.44 -6.28 -1.61
N THR A 352 5.38 -6.72 -0.90
CA THR A 352 4.56 -7.86 -1.32
C THR A 352 3.69 -7.50 -2.52
N VAL A 353 3.14 -6.28 -2.57
CA VAL A 353 2.42 -5.77 -3.74
C VAL A 353 3.32 -5.76 -4.98
N MET A 354 4.53 -5.22 -4.87
CA MET A 354 5.49 -5.19 -5.99
C MET A 354 5.92 -6.59 -6.42
N LEU A 355 6.17 -7.49 -5.45
CA LEU A 355 6.51 -8.88 -5.73
C LEU A 355 5.41 -9.60 -6.52
N LEU A 356 4.14 -9.39 -6.16
CA LEU A 356 3.01 -9.96 -6.91
C LEU A 356 2.90 -9.40 -8.33
N ALA A 357 3.18 -8.11 -8.52
CA ALA A 357 3.24 -7.50 -9.85
C ALA A 357 4.46 -7.93 -10.67
N SER A 358 5.50 -8.49 -10.05
CA SER A 358 6.67 -9.06 -10.75
C SER A 358 6.58 -10.58 -10.98
N ALA A 359 5.45 -11.20 -10.62
CA ALA A 359 5.31 -12.65 -10.73
C ALA A 359 5.01 -13.04 -12.18
N ASP A 360 6.03 -13.53 -12.90
CA ASP A 360 5.93 -13.94 -14.32
C ASP A 360 5.12 -15.24 -14.57
N ARG A 361 4.34 -15.74 -13.59
CA ARG A 361 3.65 -17.04 -13.69
C ARG A 361 2.15 -16.84 -13.64
N ASP A 362 1.42 -17.73 -14.31
CA ASP A 362 -0.03 -17.79 -14.21
C ASP A 362 -0.49 -18.29 -12.83
N GLU A 363 0.35 -19.05 -12.11
CA GLU A 363 -0.02 -19.62 -10.81
C GLU A 363 1.10 -19.51 -9.76
N LEU A 364 0.66 -19.15 -8.56
CA LEU A 364 1.42 -19.28 -7.32
C LEU A 364 0.79 -20.39 -6.49
N SER A 365 1.58 -21.10 -5.70
CA SER A 365 1.12 -22.32 -5.03
C SER A 365 1.70 -22.43 -3.63
N GLN A 366 0.89 -22.98 -2.74
CA GLN A 366 1.27 -23.36 -1.40
C GLN A 366 0.61 -24.70 -1.07
N SER A 367 1.35 -25.63 -0.48
CA SER A 367 0.78 -26.93 -0.09
C SER A 367 1.54 -27.53 1.08
N TYR A 368 0.85 -28.37 1.86
CA TYR A 368 1.52 -29.26 2.81
C TYR A 368 1.72 -30.61 2.14
N GLU A 369 2.98 -30.95 1.89
CA GLU A 369 3.39 -32.15 1.16
C GLU A 369 3.21 -33.40 2.02
N ARG A 370 1.96 -33.76 2.33
CA ARG A 370 1.60 -34.95 3.12
C ARG A 370 1.85 -36.26 2.36
N THR A 371 1.97 -36.19 1.04
CA THR A 371 2.38 -37.29 0.16
C THR A 371 3.90 -37.45 0.11
N PHE A 372 4.66 -36.52 0.69
CA PHE A 372 6.10 -36.68 0.85
C PHE A 372 6.39 -37.99 1.59
N ALA A 373 7.29 -38.81 1.04
CA ALA A 373 7.50 -40.18 1.48
C ALA A 373 7.72 -40.32 3.00
N PHE A 374 8.35 -39.33 3.64
CA PHE A 374 8.65 -39.33 5.08
C PHE A 374 7.78 -38.37 5.91
N ALA A 375 6.81 -37.69 5.30
CA ALA A 375 5.77 -36.98 6.06
C ALA A 375 4.90 -37.99 6.81
N GLY A 376 4.26 -37.53 7.89
CA GLY A 376 3.42 -38.38 8.73
C GLY A 376 3.80 -38.32 10.20
N ARG A 377 3.21 -39.25 10.97
CA ARG A 377 3.38 -39.31 12.43
C ARG A 377 4.85 -39.43 12.83
N ILE A 378 5.28 -38.62 13.77
CA ILE A 378 6.62 -38.65 14.38
C ILE A 378 6.58 -38.97 15.88
N ASP A 379 5.43 -38.80 16.53
CA ASP A 379 5.25 -39.14 17.95
C ASP A 379 3.84 -39.69 18.17
N ASP A 380 3.72 -40.99 18.40
CA ASP A 380 2.43 -41.64 18.65
C ASP A 380 1.83 -41.27 20.01
N THR A 381 2.66 -40.90 20.99
CA THR A 381 2.22 -40.55 22.35
C THR A 381 1.58 -39.17 22.35
N ARG A 382 2.25 -38.20 21.70
CA ARG A 382 1.75 -36.82 21.57
C ARG A 382 0.87 -36.62 20.33
N LYS A 383 0.72 -37.66 19.51
CA LYS A 383 0.02 -37.64 18.21
C LYS A 383 0.54 -36.55 17.28
N LEU A 384 1.86 -36.34 17.28
CA LEU A 384 2.50 -35.35 16.41
C LEU A 384 2.74 -35.95 15.03
N ASP A 385 2.48 -35.13 14.02
CA ASP A 385 2.64 -35.39 12.60
C ASP A 385 3.38 -34.20 11.98
N TRP A 386 4.26 -34.45 11.00
CA TRP A 386 4.96 -33.41 10.29
C TRP A 386 4.78 -33.52 8.77
N ALA A 387 4.90 -32.39 8.08
CA ALA A 387 5.00 -32.35 6.63
C ALA A 387 5.88 -31.17 6.19
N PRO A 388 6.60 -31.29 5.06
CA PRO A 388 7.17 -30.15 4.36
C PRO A 388 6.08 -29.19 3.89
N ILE A 389 6.42 -27.90 3.86
CA ILE A 389 5.60 -26.85 3.26
C ILE A 389 6.24 -26.51 1.92
N TYR A 390 5.45 -26.68 0.86
CA TYR A 390 5.79 -26.15 -0.44
C TYR A 390 5.26 -24.72 -0.58
N LEU A 391 6.09 -23.84 -1.12
CA LEU A 391 5.77 -22.47 -1.51
C LEU A 391 6.44 -22.22 -2.87
N SER A 392 5.75 -21.55 -3.79
CA SER A 392 6.40 -20.99 -4.97
C SER A 392 7.54 -20.05 -4.56
N ASP A 393 8.58 -19.94 -5.40
CA ASP A 393 9.79 -19.16 -5.09
C ASP A 393 9.48 -17.73 -4.66
N GLN A 394 8.48 -17.10 -5.30
CA GLN A 394 8.02 -15.74 -5.00
C GLN A 394 7.39 -15.62 -3.60
N LEU A 395 6.86 -16.71 -3.04
CA LEU A 395 6.21 -16.72 -1.73
C LEU A 395 7.19 -17.05 -0.59
N ILE A 396 8.40 -17.51 -0.90
CA ILE A 396 9.41 -17.86 0.10
C ILE A 396 9.92 -16.59 0.79
N ASP A 397 9.99 -16.62 2.12
CA ASP A 397 10.47 -15.49 2.94
C ASP A 397 9.69 -14.19 2.74
N THR A 398 8.43 -14.27 2.31
CA THR A 398 7.52 -13.12 2.17
C THR A 398 6.39 -13.16 3.19
N GLU A 399 5.76 -12.00 3.39
CA GLU A 399 4.57 -11.91 4.23
C GLU A 399 3.44 -12.75 3.67
N TYR A 400 3.20 -12.71 2.36
CA TYR A 400 2.09 -13.44 1.76
C TYR A 400 2.27 -14.95 1.87
N GLY A 401 3.46 -15.48 1.61
CA GLY A 401 3.74 -16.91 1.85
C GLY A 401 3.54 -17.32 3.31
N SER A 402 3.92 -16.46 4.25
CA SER A 402 3.65 -16.71 5.66
C SER A 402 2.15 -16.63 6.01
N LEU A 403 1.40 -15.70 5.41
CA LEU A 403 -0.04 -15.56 5.61
C LEU A 403 -0.78 -16.78 5.08
N LEU A 404 -0.45 -17.28 3.89
CA LEU A 404 -1.01 -18.51 3.33
C LEU A 404 -0.78 -19.70 4.29
N ASN A 405 0.43 -19.85 4.85
CA ASN A 405 0.65 -20.89 5.84
C ASN A 405 -0.26 -20.75 7.08
N VAL A 406 -0.48 -19.52 7.56
CA VAL A 406 -1.36 -19.26 8.72
C VAL A 406 -2.83 -19.55 8.37
N THR A 407 -3.34 -19.04 7.25
CA THR A 407 -4.76 -19.19 6.87
C THR A 407 -5.11 -20.61 6.46
N ASP A 408 -4.17 -21.38 5.90
CA ASP A 408 -4.37 -22.82 5.63
C ASP A 408 -4.58 -23.60 6.93
N GLN A 409 -3.83 -23.26 7.98
CA GLN A 409 -3.96 -23.88 9.29
C GLN A 409 -5.28 -23.51 9.96
N MET A 410 -5.70 -22.25 9.82
CA MET A 410 -7.01 -21.79 10.26
C MET A 410 -8.12 -22.56 9.54
N LEU A 411 -8.02 -22.72 8.21
CA LEU A 411 -8.97 -23.51 7.42
C LEU A 411 -9.10 -24.93 7.98
N LYS A 412 -7.97 -25.65 8.07
CA LYS A 412 -7.96 -27.05 8.52
C LYS A 412 -8.42 -27.19 9.97
N SER A 413 -7.85 -26.39 10.87
CA SER A 413 -8.15 -26.46 12.30
C SER A 413 -9.62 -26.12 12.56
N TRP A 414 -10.10 -25.00 12.01
CA TRP A 414 -11.43 -24.49 12.32
C TRP A 414 -12.53 -25.27 11.61
N SER A 415 -12.31 -25.71 10.37
CA SER A 415 -13.22 -26.64 9.70
C SER A 415 -13.30 -27.98 10.43
N MET A 416 -12.28 -28.38 11.18
CA MET A 416 -12.32 -29.58 12.04
C MET A 416 -12.73 -29.32 13.50
N GLY A 417 -13.28 -28.15 13.81
CA GLY A 417 -13.74 -27.81 15.16
C GLY A 417 -12.62 -27.69 16.18
N GLY A 418 -11.46 -27.17 15.77
CA GLY A 418 -10.29 -26.95 16.61
C GLY A 418 -9.52 -28.22 16.98
N LYS A 419 -9.82 -29.36 16.37
CA LYS A 419 -9.24 -30.67 16.75
C LYS A 419 -7.83 -30.91 16.21
N VAL A 420 -7.36 -30.05 15.32
CA VAL A 420 -5.98 -30.03 14.79
C VAL A 420 -5.30 -28.77 15.31
N HIS A 421 -4.14 -28.95 15.94
CA HIS A 421 -3.31 -27.86 16.44
C HIS A 421 -1.96 -27.88 15.77
N TYR A 422 -1.40 -26.70 15.51
CA TYR A 422 -0.12 -26.53 14.86
C TYR A 422 0.90 -25.94 15.83
N VAL A 423 2.12 -26.48 15.82
CA VAL A 423 3.18 -26.06 16.75
C VAL A 423 3.65 -24.65 16.41
N ASN A 424 3.69 -23.77 17.43
CA ASN A 424 4.21 -22.39 17.35
C ASN A 424 3.49 -21.46 16.35
N PHE A 425 2.22 -21.74 16.04
CA PHE A 425 1.35 -20.76 15.39
C PHE A 425 0.39 -20.20 16.43
N ARG A 426 0.41 -18.88 16.61
CA ARG A 426 -0.32 -18.17 17.68
C ARG A 426 -1.45 -17.34 17.10
N TYR A 427 -2.35 -17.97 16.36
CA TYR A 427 -3.65 -17.37 16.01
C TYR A 427 -4.70 -17.82 17.04
N PRO A 428 -5.62 -16.95 17.47
CA PRO A 428 -6.66 -17.31 18.42
C PRO A 428 -7.73 -18.19 17.77
N ASP A 429 -8.34 -19.10 18.53
CA ASP A 429 -9.53 -19.81 18.08
C ASP A 429 -10.72 -18.85 17.93
N PRO A 430 -11.63 -19.09 16.98
CA PRO A 430 -12.84 -18.30 16.82
C PRO A 430 -13.79 -18.54 18.00
N PRO A 431 -14.73 -17.62 18.29
CA PRO A 431 -15.71 -17.80 19.38
C PRO A 431 -16.57 -19.07 19.24
N SER A 432 -16.79 -19.52 18.02
CA SER A 432 -17.51 -20.75 17.66
C SER A 432 -16.98 -21.25 16.33
N PHE A 433 -16.77 -22.55 16.16
CA PHE A 433 -16.30 -23.16 14.91
C PHE A 433 -17.40 -23.24 13.83
N SER A 434 -17.00 -23.59 12.60
CA SER A 434 -17.91 -23.75 11.46
C SER A 434 -19.07 -24.70 11.80
N PRO A 435 -20.32 -24.37 11.41
CA PRO A 435 -21.46 -25.27 11.60
C PRO A 435 -21.29 -26.60 10.85
N SER A 436 -20.43 -26.63 9.84
CA SER A 436 -20.11 -27.82 9.05
C SER A 436 -19.01 -28.70 9.65
N SER A 437 -18.36 -28.28 10.74
CA SER A 437 -17.29 -29.07 11.37
C SER A 437 -17.65 -30.51 11.76
N PRO A 438 -18.90 -30.81 12.20
CA PRO A 438 -19.32 -32.19 12.44
C PRO A 438 -19.36 -33.04 11.17
N LEU A 439 -19.63 -32.44 10.00
CA LEU A 439 -19.78 -33.10 8.69
C LEU A 439 -18.44 -33.44 8.02
N LEU A 440 -17.32 -32.96 8.56
CA LEU A 440 -15.98 -33.27 8.06
C LEU A 440 -15.28 -34.29 8.96
N THR A 441 -16.06 -35.06 9.71
CA THR A 441 -15.58 -36.19 10.50
C THR A 441 -15.66 -37.48 9.70
N LYS A 442 -14.95 -38.52 10.16
CA LYS A 442 -14.75 -39.80 9.47
C LYS A 442 -16.06 -40.49 9.03
N GLU A 443 -17.19 -40.16 9.66
CA GLU A 443 -18.51 -40.74 9.39
C GLU A 443 -19.16 -40.20 8.11
N THR A 444 -18.71 -39.07 7.58
CA THR A 444 -19.34 -38.35 6.44
C THR A 444 -18.51 -38.37 5.15
N ILE A 445 -17.22 -38.69 5.25
CA ILE A 445 -16.29 -38.75 4.12
C ILE A 445 -16.24 -40.19 3.60
N GLU A 446 -17.16 -40.55 2.71
CA GLU A 446 -17.06 -41.77 1.91
C GLU A 446 -15.78 -41.70 1.05
N GLY A 447 -14.73 -42.45 1.41
CA GLY A 447 -13.43 -42.42 0.73
C GLY A 447 -12.22 -42.08 1.62
N GLY A 448 -12.45 -41.66 2.87
CA GLY A 448 -11.41 -41.63 3.91
C GLY A 448 -10.37 -40.49 3.86
N SER A 449 -10.44 -39.57 2.90
CA SER A 449 -9.58 -38.36 2.86
C SER A 449 -10.35 -37.13 2.37
N VAL A 450 -10.02 -35.96 2.92
CA VAL A 450 -10.49 -34.65 2.45
C VAL A 450 -9.29 -33.75 2.30
N THR A 451 -9.22 -33.05 1.17
CA THR A 451 -8.24 -32.00 0.95
C THR A 451 -8.91 -30.64 1.13
N PHE A 452 -8.38 -29.86 2.06
CA PHE A 452 -8.84 -28.49 2.33
C PHE A 452 -8.08 -27.53 1.41
N ASN A 453 -8.78 -26.72 0.63
CA ASN A 453 -8.15 -25.76 -0.26
C ASN A 453 -8.85 -24.41 -0.19
N TRP A 454 -8.06 -23.35 -0.07
CA TRP A 454 -8.53 -22.01 -0.43
C TRP A 454 -8.45 -21.87 -1.94
N ASN A 455 -9.59 -21.66 -2.58
CA ASN A 455 -9.68 -21.48 -4.01
C ASN A 455 -9.70 -19.99 -4.34
N THR A 456 -8.82 -19.59 -5.25
CA THR A 456 -8.76 -18.23 -5.78
C THR A 456 -9.56 -18.08 -7.07
N LYS A 457 -9.83 -19.18 -7.78
CA LYS A 457 -10.77 -19.20 -8.90
C LYS A 457 -12.17 -18.96 -8.32
N GLY A 458 -12.82 -17.90 -8.78
CA GLY A 458 -14.08 -17.45 -8.19
C GLY A 458 -13.92 -16.65 -6.88
N ALA A 459 -12.76 -16.03 -6.66
CA ALA A 459 -12.64 -14.95 -5.66
C ALA A 459 -13.09 -13.59 -6.24
N GLY A 460 -12.91 -13.40 -7.56
CA GLY A 460 -13.39 -12.26 -8.32
C GLY A 460 -13.63 -12.62 -9.78
N TYR A 461 -14.26 -11.68 -10.48
CA TYR A 461 -14.64 -11.80 -11.89
C TYR A 461 -14.49 -10.47 -12.62
N ALA A 462 -14.31 -10.53 -13.94
CA ALA A 462 -14.20 -9.37 -14.81
C ALA A 462 -15.40 -9.30 -15.78
N VAL A 463 -15.80 -8.08 -16.10
CA VAL A 463 -16.91 -7.77 -17.00
C VAL A 463 -16.52 -6.64 -17.93
N GLN A 464 -16.49 -6.92 -19.24
CA GLN A 464 -16.34 -5.88 -20.25
C GLN A 464 -17.64 -5.06 -20.39
N GLN A 465 -17.55 -3.76 -20.14
CA GLN A 465 -18.66 -2.82 -20.23
C GLN A 465 -18.28 -1.59 -21.06
N GLY A 466 -18.40 -1.70 -22.39
CA GLY A 466 -17.96 -0.64 -23.30
C GLY A 466 -16.44 -0.56 -23.38
N ASP A 467 -15.87 0.62 -23.19
CA ASP A 467 -14.42 0.86 -23.26
C ASP A 467 -13.72 0.57 -21.91
N PHE A 468 -14.46 0.05 -20.94
CA PHE A 468 -13.96 -0.32 -19.63
C PHE A 468 -14.15 -1.80 -19.38
N ASP A 469 -13.23 -2.33 -18.60
CA ASP A 469 -13.27 -3.66 -18.06
C ASP A 469 -13.31 -3.56 -16.54
N VAL A 470 -14.36 -4.11 -15.93
CA VAL A 470 -14.66 -3.94 -14.51
C VAL A 470 -14.43 -5.26 -13.80
N TYR A 471 -13.42 -5.29 -12.94
CA TYR A 471 -13.14 -6.39 -12.03
C TYR A 471 -13.82 -6.15 -10.67
N ALA A 472 -14.52 -7.16 -10.16
CA ALA A 472 -15.17 -7.11 -8.86
C ALA A 472 -14.89 -8.38 -8.05
N LEU A 473 -14.70 -8.22 -6.75
CA LEU A 473 -14.60 -9.35 -5.83
C LEU A 473 -15.98 -9.87 -5.45
N HIS A 474 -16.10 -11.18 -5.33
CA HIS A 474 -17.31 -11.80 -4.78
C HIS A 474 -17.53 -11.33 -3.34
N ARG A 475 -16.49 -11.45 -2.51
CA ARG A 475 -16.46 -10.96 -1.12
C ARG A 475 -15.02 -10.69 -0.66
N THR A 476 -14.88 -10.02 0.48
CA THR A 476 -13.58 -9.58 1.02
C THR A 476 -13.17 -10.24 2.35
N GLY A 477 -14.07 -10.98 3.00
CA GLY A 477 -13.82 -11.55 4.32
C GLY A 477 -12.94 -12.82 4.32
N ALA A 478 -13.04 -13.65 3.28
CA ALA A 478 -12.26 -14.88 3.11
C ALA A 478 -12.24 -15.30 1.63
N LEU A 479 -11.28 -16.15 1.25
CA LEU A 479 -11.26 -16.77 -0.07
C LEU A 479 -12.34 -17.87 -0.16
N PRO A 480 -12.82 -18.21 -1.37
CA PRO A 480 -13.60 -19.41 -1.61
C PRO A 480 -12.96 -20.67 -0.99
N ILE A 481 -13.79 -21.55 -0.44
CA ILE A 481 -13.34 -22.83 0.15
C ILE A 481 -13.80 -23.99 -0.75
N ASP A 482 -12.86 -24.91 -1.00
CA ASP A 482 -13.10 -26.22 -1.59
C ASP A 482 -12.64 -27.33 -0.63
N TYR A 483 -13.49 -28.34 -0.48
CA TYR A 483 -13.24 -29.58 0.22
C TYR A 483 -13.23 -30.69 -0.84
N LEU A 484 -12.06 -30.96 -1.42
CA LEU A 484 -11.92 -31.85 -2.58
C LEU A 484 -12.17 -33.31 -2.17
N ALA A 485 -13.44 -33.70 -2.12
CA ALA A 485 -13.94 -35.01 -1.66
C ALA A 485 -14.74 -35.75 -2.75
N GLY A 486 -14.49 -35.45 -4.03
CA GLY A 486 -15.29 -35.95 -5.16
C GLY A 486 -16.66 -35.28 -5.26
N ASP A 487 -17.57 -35.88 -6.04
CA ASP A 487 -18.92 -35.33 -6.33
C ASP A 487 -19.94 -35.46 -5.17
N ASN A 488 -19.49 -35.34 -3.93
CA ASN A 488 -20.34 -35.46 -2.74
C ASN A 488 -21.12 -34.16 -2.49
N SER A 489 -22.44 -34.18 -2.70
CA SER A 489 -23.32 -33.01 -2.52
C SER A 489 -23.37 -32.49 -1.08
N ASN A 490 -23.19 -33.35 -0.07
CA ASN A 490 -23.14 -32.91 1.33
C ASN A 490 -21.88 -32.10 1.63
N VAL A 491 -20.77 -32.45 0.96
CA VAL A 491 -19.51 -31.71 1.07
C VAL A 491 -19.65 -30.33 0.43
N ARG A 492 -20.33 -30.22 -0.72
CA ARG A 492 -20.62 -28.92 -1.36
C ARG A 492 -21.45 -27.99 -0.46
N ALA A 493 -22.49 -28.51 0.18
CA ALA A 493 -23.27 -27.72 1.14
C ALA A 493 -22.42 -27.28 2.35
N ALA A 494 -21.49 -28.13 2.79
CA ALA A 494 -20.54 -27.80 3.85
C ALA A 494 -19.50 -26.74 3.43
N GLU A 495 -19.03 -26.77 2.18
CA GLU A 495 -18.15 -25.75 1.60
C GLU A 495 -18.82 -24.38 1.64
N ASP A 496 -20.05 -24.27 1.13
CA ASP A 496 -20.78 -23.00 1.06
C ASP A 496 -21.08 -22.43 2.46
N ALA A 497 -21.57 -23.27 3.37
CA ALA A 497 -21.81 -22.87 4.76
C ALA A 497 -20.51 -22.48 5.49
N SER A 498 -19.40 -23.16 5.20
CA SER A 498 -18.10 -22.79 5.76
C SER A 498 -17.60 -21.48 5.16
N TYR A 499 -17.72 -21.29 3.85
CA TYR A 499 -17.29 -20.08 3.17
C TYR A 499 -18.00 -18.84 3.74
N ASP A 500 -19.32 -18.94 3.94
CA ASP A 500 -20.10 -17.90 4.61
C ASP A 500 -19.63 -17.66 6.04
N TRP A 501 -19.43 -18.73 6.81
CA TRP A 501 -18.95 -18.61 8.17
C TRP A 501 -17.57 -17.92 8.24
N PHE A 502 -16.58 -18.37 7.45
CA PHE A 502 -15.23 -17.79 7.42
C PHE A 502 -15.25 -16.32 7.00
N GLY A 503 -16.06 -15.95 6.00
CA GLY A 503 -16.20 -14.54 5.60
C GLY A 503 -16.71 -13.64 6.73
N THR A 504 -17.64 -14.14 7.55
CA THR A 504 -18.24 -13.35 8.66
C THR A 504 -17.41 -13.30 9.94
N LEU A 505 -16.26 -13.98 10.00
CA LEU A 505 -15.41 -14.00 11.19
C LEU A 505 -14.82 -12.63 11.51
N GLY A 506 -14.52 -11.82 10.49
CA GLY A 506 -13.84 -10.56 10.69
C GLY A 506 -12.38 -10.74 11.12
N ASP A 507 -11.71 -11.79 10.62
CA ASP A 507 -10.30 -12.06 10.87
C ASP A 507 -9.42 -11.27 9.89
N ALA A 508 -8.44 -10.53 10.41
CA ALA A 508 -7.57 -9.70 9.61
C ALA A 508 -6.67 -10.50 8.65
N ASN A 509 -6.24 -11.72 9.01
CA ASN A 509 -5.37 -12.53 8.16
C ASN A 509 -6.14 -13.06 6.94
N LEU A 510 -7.38 -13.51 7.14
CA LEU A 510 -8.24 -13.96 6.04
C LEU A 510 -8.49 -12.82 5.04
N ALA A 511 -8.88 -11.65 5.54
CA ALA A 511 -9.13 -10.48 4.68
C ALA A 511 -7.87 -10.02 3.93
N ARG A 512 -6.68 -10.11 4.54
CA ARG A 512 -5.41 -9.76 3.87
C ARG A 512 -5.01 -10.76 2.79
N VAL A 513 -5.27 -12.05 3.01
CA VAL A 513 -5.06 -13.06 1.96
C VAL A 513 -5.96 -12.80 0.76
N VAL A 514 -7.24 -12.44 0.97
CA VAL A 514 -8.13 -12.02 -0.12
C VAL A 514 -7.58 -10.79 -0.86
N GLN A 515 -7.12 -9.78 -0.13
CA GLN A 515 -6.56 -8.58 -0.75
C GLN A 515 -5.33 -8.85 -1.62
N TYR A 516 -4.40 -9.69 -1.16
CA TYR A 516 -3.23 -10.05 -1.97
C TYR A 516 -3.61 -10.92 -3.18
N ALA A 517 -4.55 -11.86 -3.02
CA ALA A 517 -5.07 -12.62 -4.16
C ALA A 517 -5.75 -11.72 -5.19
N ALA A 518 -6.56 -10.75 -4.74
CA ALA A 518 -7.23 -9.77 -5.60
C ALA A 518 -6.24 -8.90 -6.37
N LEU A 519 -5.19 -8.39 -5.70
CA LEU A 519 -4.15 -7.60 -6.36
C LEU A 519 -3.39 -8.43 -7.39
N TYR A 520 -3.04 -9.67 -7.06
CA TYR A 520 -2.38 -10.58 -8.01
C TYR A 520 -3.24 -10.83 -9.26
N GLN A 521 -4.53 -11.10 -9.08
CA GLN A 521 -5.49 -11.26 -10.18
C GLN A 521 -5.61 -9.97 -11.01
N LEU A 522 -5.79 -8.81 -10.36
CA LEU A 522 -5.82 -7.51 -11.03
C LEU A 522 -4.56 -7.23 -11.86
N PHE A 523 -3.39 -7.57 -11.33
CA PHE A 523 -2.12 -7.32 -12.01
C PHE A 523 -1.96 -8.19 -13.26
N VAL A 524 -2.27 -9.48 -13.16
CA VAL A 524 -2.22 -10.37 -14.32
C VAL A 524 -3.27 -9.99 -15.36
N HIS A 525 -4.50 -9.71 -14.93
CA HIS A 525 -5.61 -9.38 -15.83
C HIS A 525 -5.41 -8.08 -16.60
N PHE A 526 -4.88 -7.06 -15.93
CA PHE A 526 -4.66 -5.75 -16.53
C PHE A 526 -3.22 -5.53 -17.00
N ASP A 527 -2.40 -6.58 -17.08
CA ASP A 527 -1.02 -6.52 -17.57
C ASP A 527 -0.16 -5.49 -16.82
N ILE A 528 -0.32 -5.42 -15.49
CA ILE A 528 0.44 -4.52 -14.62
C ILE A 528 1.69 -5.25 -14.13
N HIS A 529 2.86 -4.71 -14.48
CA HIS A 529 4.15 -5.31 -14.15
C HIS A 529 4.97 -4.43 -13.22
N ALA A 530 5.71 -5.05 -12.32
CA ALA A 530 6.85 -4.43 -11.64
C ALA A 530 8.15 -5.00 -12.20
N ALA A 531 9.18 -4.18 -12.35
CA ALA A 531 10.52 -4.70 -12.55
C ALA A 531 10.84 -5.64 -11.39
N ALA A 532 11.20 -6.89 -11.70
CA ALA A 532 11.63 -7.83 -10.70
C ALA A 532 12.75 -7.17 -9.88
N GLU A 533 12.46 -6.86 -8.61
CA GLU A 533 13.55 -6.59 -7.70
C GLU A 533 14.46 -7.82 -7.76
N PRO A 534 15.79 -7.66 -7.69
CA PRO A 534 16.69 -8.78 -7.54
C PRO A 534 16.47 -9.37 -6.14
N VAL A 535 15.31 -10.01 -5.91
CA VAL A 535 15.13 -11.04 -4.92
C VAL A 535 16.23 -12.01 -5.31
N ARG A 536 17.32 -12.01 -4.54
CA ARG A 536 18.41 -12.97 -4.70
C ARG A 536 17.71 -14.30 -4.80
N ALA A 537 17.67 -14.86 -6.01
CA ALA A 537 16.91 -16.06 -6.27
C ALA A 537 17.32 -17.02 -5.17
N ALA A 538 16.37 -17.35 -4.29
CA ALA A 538 16.58 -18.46 -3.41
C ALA A 538 17.06 -19.58 -4.33
N PRO A 539 18.21 -20.24 -4.05
CA PRO A 539 18.65 -21.34 -4.89
C PRO A 539 17.43 -22.20 -5.14
N ARG A 540 17.04 -22.34 -6.42
CA ARG A 540 15.82 -23.03 -6.81
C ARG A 540 15.83 -24.35 -6.08
N PHE A 541 14.96 -24.45 -5.09
CA PHE A 541 14.67 -25.70 -4.46
C PHE A 541 13.57 -26.24 -5.37
N ASP A 542 13.94 -27.03 -6.38
CA ASP A 542 12.98 -27.62 -7.31
C ASP A 542 12.14 -28.66 -6.53
N GLY A 543 11.20 -28.12 -5.76
CA GLY A 543 10.27 -28.82 -4.90
C GLY A 543 10.88 -29.50 -3.66
N ALA A 544 9.96 -29.99 -2.84
CA ALA A 544 10.28 -30.98 -1.83
C ALA A 544 11.00 -32.19 -2.45
N HIS A 545 10.84 -32.50 -3.74
CA HIS A 545 11.46 -33.64 -4.42
C HIS A 545 12.97 -33.53 -4.61
N GLU A 546 13.53 -32.39 -5.02
CA GLU A 546 14.98 -32.25 -5.10
C GLU A 546 15.60 -32.13 -3.70
N THR A 547 14.90 -31.49 -2.77
CA THR A 547 15.28 -31.57 -1.34
C THR A 547 15.17 -32.99 -0.82
N THR A 548 14.23 -33.80 -1.29
CA THR A 548 14.12 -35.21 -0.93
C THR A 548 15.28 -35.96 -1.52
N ALA A 549 15.59 -35.77 -2.79
CA ALA A 549 16.71 -36.41 -3.44
C ALA A 549 18.04 -35.98 -2.82
N GLN A 550 18.22 -34.72 -2.44
CA GLN A 550 19.41 -34.23 -1.73
C GLN A 550 19.40 -34.54 -0.24
N VAL A 551 18.25 -34.62 0.43
CA VAL A 551 18.16 -35.06 1.83
C VAL A 551 18.39 -36.56 1.88
N LEU A 552 17.83 -37.32 0.94
CA LEU A 552 18.03 -38.76 0.79
C LEU A 552 19.45 -39.03 0.29
N ASP A 553 19.98 -38.29 -0.68
CA ASP A 553 21.38 -38.40 -1.12
C ASP A 553 22.31 -37.91 -0.01
N ASN A 554 22.04 -36.84 0.73
CA ASN A 554 22.82 -36.52 1.94
C ASN A 554 22.64 -37.58 3.04
N PHE A 555 21.47 -38.21 3.18
CA PHE A 555 21.23 -39.30 4.14
C PHE A 555 21.97 -40.58 3.73
N LEU A 556 22.06 -40.84 2.42
CA LEU A 556 22.71 -42.00 1.79
C LEU A 556 24.23 -41.79 1.65
N SER A 557 24.68 -40.58 1.30
CA SER A 557 26.04 -40.13 0.98
C SER A 557 26.79 -39.58 2.19
N ALA A 558 26.13 -38.84 3.09
CA ALA A 558 26.75 -38.46 4.37
C ALA A 558 26.80 -39.62 5.36
N GLY A 559 26.34 -40.81 4.91
CA GLY A 559 26.38 -42.11 5.58
C GLY A 559 26.43 -41.93 7.07
N LEU A 560 25.26 -41.76 7.69
CA LEU A 560 25.14 -41.54 9.13
C LEU A 560 26.19 -42.36 9.88
N SER A 561 27.29 -41.69 10.22
CA SER A 561 27.98 -41.92 11.48
C SER A 561 27.07 -41.35 12.56
N ALA A 562 25.85 -41.90 12.66
CA ALA A 562 25.12 -41.92 13.89
C ALA A 562 25.31 -43.36 14.40
N PRO A 563 26.39 -43.62 15.18
CA PRO A 563 26.50 -44.84 15.96
C PRO A 563 25.17 -45.18 16.65
N ASP A 564 24.39 -44.16 17.03
CA ASP A 564 23.08 -44.28 17.65
C ASP A 564 21.99 -44.84 16.73
N LEU A 565 22.01 -44.57 15.42
CA LEU A 565 20.99 -45.07 14.46
C LEU A 565 21.34 -46.48 13.96
N GLU A 566 22.63 -46.74 13.74
CA GLU A 566 23.15 -48.09 13.44
C GLU A 566 23.01 -49.04 14.65
N ALA A 567 23.21 -48.54 15.88
CA ALA A 567 23.00 -49.33 17.09
C ALA A 567 21.51 -49.54 17.41
N ALA A 568 20.64 -48.59 17.07
CA ALA A 568 19.20 -48.70 17.34
C ALA A 568 18.48 -49.61 16.32
N HIS A 569 18.91 -49.63 15.05
CA HIS A 569 18.19 -50.36 13.99
C HIS A 569 19.13 -51.01 12.95
N PRO A 570 19.69 -52.19 13.22
CA PRO A 570 20.56 -52.92 12.29
C PRO A 570 19.90 -53.29 10.95
N GLU A 571 18.57 -53.46 10.95
CA GLU A 571 17.78 -53.74 9.75
C GLU A 571 17.75 -52.55 8.79
N LEU A 572 17.84 -51.33 9.34
CA LEU A 572 17.86 -50.06 8.62
C LEU A 572 19.14 -49.91 7.81
N THR A 573 20.29 -50.36 8.34
CA THR A 573 21.57 -50.40 7.63
C THR A 573 21.48 -51.29 6.39
N LYS A 574 20.91 -52.49 6.53
CA LYS A 574 20.71 -53.41 5.40
C LYS A 574 19.80 -52.80 4.33
N MET A 575 18.69 -52.19 4.75
CA MET A 575 17.77 -51.52 3.82
C MET A 575 18.42 -50.33 3.12
N LEU A 576 19.26 -49.57 3.81
CA LEU A 576 20.02 -48.47 3.22
C LEU A 576 21.06 -48.96 2.22
N ASP A 577 21.74 -50.07 2.52
CA ASP A 577 22.69 -50.69 1.59
C ASP A 577 21.98 -51.25 0.35
N ASP A 578 20.81 -51.88 0.53
CA ASP A 578 19.95 -52.32 -0.58
C ASP A 578 19.47 -51.13 -1.43
N ALA A 579 19.09 -50.01 -0.79
CA ALA A 579 18.70 -48.79 -1.49
C ALA A 579 19.86 -48.12 -2.23
N ARG A 580 21.07 -48.07 -1.63
CA ARG A 580 22.30 -47.57 -2.28
C ARG A 580 22.68 -48.41 -3.49
N LYS A 581 22.61 -49.74 -3.34
CA LYS A 581 22.88 -50.67 -4.43
C LYS A 581 21.89 -50.42 -5.58
N ALA A 582 20.60 -50.33 -5.27
CA ALA A 582 19.57 -50.03 -6.24
C ALA A 582 19.74 -48.66 -6.92
N GLN A 583 20.12 -47.62 -6.16
CA GLN A 583 20.45 -46.29 -6.70
C GLN A 583 21.64 -46.35 -7.66
N SER A 584 22.68 -47.10 -7.33
CA SER A 584 23.85 -47.28 -8.19
C SER A 584 23.52 -48.02 -9.49
N GLU A 585 22.65 -49.04 -9.41
CA GLU A 585 22.14 -49.77 -10.57
C GLU A 585 21.25 -48.89 -11.46
N LEU A 586 20.42 -48.02 -10.86
CA LEU A 586 19.59 -47.06 -11.58
C LEU A 586 20.43 -45.98 -12.29
N ARG A 587 21.45 -45.41 -11.63
CA ARG A 587 22.37 -44.43 -12.26
C ARG A 587 23.10 -45.05 -13.45
N ALA A 588 23.68 -46.23 -13.27
CA ALA A 588 24.36 -46.95 -14.35
C ALA A 588 23.43 -47.25 -15.55
N TYR A 589 22.14 -47.50 -15.29
CA TYR A 589 21.15 -47.62 -16.34
C TYR A 589 20.87 -46.29 -17.03
N LEU A 590 20.59 -45.21 -16.30
CA LEU A 590 20.31 -43.90 -16.87
C LEU A 590 21.46 -43.39 -17.76
N ASP A 591 22.71 -43.69 -17.37
CA ASP A 591 23.90 -43.37 -18.15
C ASP A 591 23.96 -44.09 -19.50
N THR A 592 23.27 -45.24 -19.63
CA THR A 592 23.26 -46.09 -20.84
C THR A 592 21.91 -46.12 -21.57
N ALA A 593 20.86 -45.58 -20.96
CA ALA A 593 19.49 -45.57 -21.47
C ALA A 593 19.30 -44.56 -22.61
N THR A 594 18.48 -44.93 -23.58
CA THR A 594 17.99 -44.00 -24.63
C THR A 594 16.94 -43.04 -24.07
N ASP A 595 16.71 -41.91 -24.73
CA ASP A 595 15.72 -40.92 -24.26
C ASP A 595 14.30 -41.51 -24.16
N ALA A 596 13.90 -42.38 -25.10
CA ALA A 596 12.62 -43.08 -25.04
C ALA A 596 12.50 -44.04 -23.84
N GLN A 597 13.61 -44.67 -23.42
CA GLN A 597 13.64 -45.52 -22.23
C GLN A 597 13.60 -44.69 -20.94
N ARG A 598 14.21 -43.50 -20.94
CA ARG A 598 14.14 -42.54 -19.84
C ARG A 598 12.72 -41.99 -19.69
N GLU A 599 12.07 -41.58 -20.78
CA GLU A 599 10.67 -41.15 -20.77
C GLU A 599 9.74 -42.26 -20.29
N ALA A 600 9.87 -43.49 -20.83
CA ALA A 600 9.04 -44.62 -20.39
C ALA A 600 9.24 -44.97 -18.90
N LEU A 601 10.44 -44.77 -18.36
CA LEU A 601 10.72 -44.94 -16.93
C LEU A 601 10.09 -43.82 -16.10
N ILE A 602 10.18 -42.56 -16.54
CA ILE A 602 9.56 -41.41 -15.89
C ILE A 602 8.03 -41.59 -15.86
N ASP A 603 7.44 -41.97 -16.99
CA ASP A 603 6.00 -42.25 -17.10
C ASP A 603 5.57 -43.41 -16.19
N ALA A 604 6.36 -44.48 -16.14
CA ALA A 604 6.09 -45.61 -15.26
C ALA A 604 6.18 -45.23 -13.77
N ILE A 605 7.13 -44.39 -13.37
CA ILE A 605 7.26 -43.91 -11.98
C ILE A 605 6.09 -42.98 -11.61
N ALA A 606 5.60 -42.19 -12.57
CA ALA A 606 4.53 -41.22 -12.34
C ALA A 606 3.12 -41.85 -12.20
N ASP A 607 2.87 -43.03 -12.78
CA ASP A 607 1.55 -43.69 -12.74
C ASP A 607 1.65 -45.15 -12.22
N PRO A 608 1.10 -45.48 -11.03
CA PRO A 608 1.09 -46.83 -10.45
C PRO A 608 0.37 -47.90 -11.30
N VAL A 609 -0.49 -47.52 -12.23
CA VAL A 609 -1.18 -48.40 -13.18
C VAL A 609 -0.31 -48.61 -14.41
N ALA A 610 0.25 -47.54 -14.99
CA ALA A 610 1.25 -47.63 -16.05
C ALA A 610 2.47 -48.43 -15.60
N PHE A 611 2.90 -48.29 -14.34
CA PHE A 611 3.97 -49.08 -13.74
C PHE A 611 3.71 -50.59 -13.82
N ARG A 612 2.47 -51.00 -13.51
CA ARG A 612 2.02 -52.41 -13.56
C ARG A 612 1.87 -52.94 -14.99
N VAL A 613 1.48 -52.07 -15.92
CA VAL A 613 1.37 -52.42 -17.35
C VAL A 613 2.76 -52.48 -18.01
N ALA A 614 3.65 -51.55 -17.67
CA ALA A 614 5.03 -51.49 -18.12
C ALA A 614 5.80 -52.71 -17.63
N THR A 615 5.70 -53.08 -16.35
CA THR A 615 6.33 -54.31 -15.80
C THR A 615 5.90 -55.58 -16.54
N ALA A 616 4.68 -55.63 -17.07
CA ALA A 616 4.15 -56.78 -17.80
C ALA A 616 4.55 -56.83 -19.29
N LYS A 617 4.91 -55.68 -19.89
CA LYS A 617 5.21 -55.55 -21.33
C LYS A 617 6.66 -55.17 -21.65
N SER A 618 7.45 -54.87 -20.63
CA SER A 618 8.82 -54.39 -20.75
C SER A 618 9.81 -55.49 -21.15
N ASP A 619 10.87 -55.13 -21.88
CA ASP A 619 12.01 -56.03 -22.10
C ASP A 619 12.69 -56.43 -20.77
N ALA A 620 13.59 -57.42 -20.83
CA ALA A 620 14.24 -57.97 -19.63
C ALA A 620 15.04 -56.92 -18.83
N GLN A 621 15.60 -55.92 -19.51
CA GLN A 621 16.42 -54.87 -18.89
C GLN A 621 15.53 -53.85 -18.16
N THR A 622 14.44 -53.45 -18.79
CA THR A 622 13.42 -52.56 -18.22
C THR A 622 12.66 -53.24 -17.09
N HIS A 623 12.40 -54.56 -17.18
CA HIS A 623 11.79 -55.34 -16.09
C HIS A 623 12.71 -55.48 -14.87
N ALA A 624 14.02 -55.71 -15.09
CA ALA A 624 15.01 -55.72 -14.00
C ALA A 624 15.09 -54.36 -13.30
N MET A 625 15.04 -53.26 -14.06
CA MET A 625 15.01 -51.91 -13.52
C MET A 625 13.71 -51.62 -12.74
N LEU A 626 12.55 -51.98 -13.27
CA LEU A 626 11.29 -51.80 -12.56
C LEU A 626 11.29 -52.58 -11.23
N LYS A 627 11.92 -53.76 -11.17
CA LYS A 627 12.15 -54.45 -9.89
C LYS A 627 13.04 -53.65 -8.94
N VAL A 628 14.11 -53.03 -9.43
CA VAL A 628 14.97 -52.15 -8.61
C VAL A 628 14.17 -50.97 -8.07
N VAL A 629 13.34 -50.33 -8.89
CA VAL A 629 12.44 -49.24 -8.48
C VAL A 629 11.42 -49.72 -7.44
N VAL A 630 10.81 -50.91 -7.61
CA VAL A 630 9.93 -51.52 -6.59
C VAL A 630 10.68 -51.74 -5.28
N HIS A 631 11.88 -52.33 -5.32
CA HIS A 631 12.65 -52.59 -4.09
C HIS A 631 13.03 -51.30 -3.37
N VAL A 632 13.36 -50.24 -4.12
CA VAL A 632 13.61 -48.91 -3.54
C VAL A 632 12.33 -48.33 -2.96
N ALA A 633 11.21 -48.41 -3.67
CA ALA A 633 9.93 -47.91 -3.19
C ALA A 633 9.48 -48.65 -1.92
N ASP A 634 9.62 -49.98 -1.88
CA ASP A 634 9.31 -50.82 -0.72
C ASP A 634 10.25 -50.50 0.45
N ALA A 635 11.56 -50.33 0.18
CA ALA A 635 12.53 -49.93 1.20
C ALA A 635 12.20 -48.55 1.77
N LEU A 636 11.93 -47.56 0.91
CA LEU A 636 11.52 -46.21 1.31
C LEU A 636 10.20 -46.22 2.07
N GLN A 637 9.22 -47.02 1.66
CA GLN A 637 7.94 -47.16 2.36
C GLN A 637 8.12 -47.80 3.74
N ASN A 638 9.01 -48.78 3.87
CA ASN A 638 9.30 -49.40 5.16
C ASN A 638 10.09 -48.46 6.07
N LEU A 639 11.10 -47.77 5.54
CA LEU A 639 11.85 -46.72 6.26
C LEU A 639 10.92 -45.60 6.72
N SER A 640 9.98 -45.21 5.85
CA SER A 640 9.03 -44.18 6.19
C SER A 640 7.99 -44.61 7.20
N ARG A 641 7.88 -45.88 7.60
CA ARG A 641 7.02 -46.29 8.72
C ARG A 641 7.71 -46.13 10.08
N ASP A 642 9.03 -45.94 10.10
CA ASP A 642 9.79 -45.76 11.32
C ASP A 642 9.79 -44.28 11.77
N ASN A 643 9.27 -44.02 12.98
CA ASN A 643 9.18 -42.67 13.53
C ASN A 643 10.56 -42.02 13.74
N SER A 644 11.58 -42.79 14.13
CA SER A 644 12.94 -42.27 14.34
C SER A 644 13.56 -41.78 13.03
N VAL A 645 13.32 -42.51 11.94
CA VAL A 645 13.74 -42.09 10.59
C VAL A 645 13.03 -40.82 10.17
N ARG A 646 11.70 -40.75 10.34
CA ARG A 646 10.94 -39.53 10.01
C ARG A 646 11.44 -38.31 10.79
N ILE A 647 11.72 -38.46 12.09
CA ILE A 647 12.29 -37.39 12.92
C ILE A 647 13.66 -36.94 12.38
N ALA A 648 14.54 -37.89 12.04
CA ALA A 648 15.86 -37.59 11.49
C ALA A 648 15.77 -36.84 10.15
N VAL A 649 14.87 -37.29 9.25
CA VAL A 649 14.61 -36.63 7.96
C VAL A 649 14.05 -35.23 8.17
N ALA A 650 13.06 -35.05 9.06
CA ALA A 650 12.48 -33.75 9.38
C ALA A 650 13.53 -32.76 9.90
N LYS A 651 14.40 -33.22 10.81
CA LYS A 651 15.50 -32.42 11.36
C LYS A 651 16.50 -32.03 10.27
N SER A 652 16.94 -32.98 9.45
CA SER A 652 17.88 -32.74 8.34
C SER A 652 17.30 -31.76 7.31
N TYR A 653 16.02 -31.92 6.94
CA TYR A 653 15.30 -31.01 6.05
C TYR A 653 15.33 -29.58 6.59
N VAL A 654 15.00 -29.38 7.87
CA VAL A 654 15.01 -28.07 8.52
C VAL A 654 16.42 -27.48 8.62
N GLU A 655 17.43 -28.30 8.95
CA GLU A 655 18.82 -27.88 8.99
C GLU A 655 19.34 -27.42 7.61
N GLN A 656 19.01 -28.16 6.56
CA GLN A 656 19.36 -27.78 5.19
C GLN A 656 18.65 -26.51 4.75
N TRP A 657 17.33 -26.42 4.98
CA TRP A 657 16.57 -25.20 4.71
C TRP A 657 17.17 -23.98 5.42
N ASN A 658 17.60 -24.17 6.68
CA ASN A 658 18.14 -23.07 7.47
C ASN A 658 19.48 -22.53 6.98
N LYS A 659 20.24 -23.30 6.18
CA LYS A 659 21.49 -22.86 5.55
C LYS A 659 21.24 -21.89 4.40
N ARG A 660 20.02 -21.81 3.86
CA ARG A 660 19.67 -20.84 2.83
C ARG A 660 19.85 -19.42 3.36
N PRO A 661 20.51 -18.52 2.61
CA PRO A 661 20.54 -17.11 2.97
C PRO A 661 19.10 -16.58 2.94
N THR A 662 18.66 -15.96 4.03
CA THR A 662 17.47 -15.12 4.01
C THR A 662 17.86 -13.77 3.44
N SER A 663 17.21 -13.36 2.37
CA SER A 663 17.39 -12.05 1.75
C SER A 663 16.73 -10.91 2.53
N GLY A 664 15.91 -11.21 3.56
CA GLY A 664 15.16 -10.18 4.28
C GLY A 664 14.89 -10.50 5.75
N TRP A 665 13.84 -9.85 6.27
CA TRP A 665 13.46 -9.81 7.68
C TRP A 665 12.39 -10.84 8.07
N ILE A 666 11.91 -11.61 7.10
CA ILE A 666 11.01 -12.76 7.29
C ILE A 666 11.74 -14.01 6.83
N ARG A 667 11.54 -15.11 7.56
CA ARG A 667 11.80 -16.48 7.12
C ARG A 667 10.50 -17.24 7.20
N THR A 668 9.97 -17.69 6.06
CA THR A 668 8.75 -18.49 6.08
C THR A 668 9.03 -19.87 6.69
N PRO A 669 8.09 -20.44 7.46
CA PRO A 669 8.19 -21.83 7.90
C PRO A 669 8.29 -22.75 6.68
N SER A 670 9.17 -23.74 6.72
CA SER A 670 9.32 -24.75 5.65
C SER A 670 8.80 -26.12 6.02
N VAL A 671 8.42 -26.31 7.29
CA VAL A 671 7.74 -27.51 7.75
C VAL A 671 6.61 -27.12 8.69
N VAL A 672 5.59 -27.96 8.69
CA VAL A 672 4.48 -27.89 9.62
C VAL A 672 4.57 -29.08 10.56
N ILE A 673 4.35 -28.84 11.86
CA ILE A 673 4.14 -29.91 12.84
C ILE A 673 2.76 -29.70 13.43
N SER A 674 1.94 -30.75 13.39
CA SER A 674 0.56 -30.74 13.83
C SER A 674 0.28 -31.87 14.81
N SER A 675 -0.63 -31.66 15.76
CA SER A 675 -1.25 -32.72 16.54
C SER A 675 -2.74 -32.81 16.21
N ALA A 676 -3.24 -34.01 15.92
CA ALA A 676 -4.66 -34.26 15.71
C ALA A 676 -5.24 -35.12 16.85
N SER A 677 -6.34 -34.64 17.44
CA SER A 677 -7.08 -35.43 18.44
C SER A 677 -8.02 -36.47 17.80
N VAL A 678 -8.31 -36.36 16.50
CA VAL A 678 -9.20 -37.25 15.74
C VAL A 678 -8.45 -38.51 15.29
N PRO A 679 -8.89 -39.72 15.69
CA PRO A 679 -8.27 -40.97 15.24
C PRO A 679 -8.53 -41.26 13.75
N GLY A 680 -7.47 -41.31 12.94
CA GLY A 680 -7.49 -41.93 11.61
C GLY A 680 -8.19 -41.14 10.50
N ALA A 681 -8.08 -39.82 10.52
CA ALA A 681 -8.34 -38.98 9.35
C ALA A 681 -6.98 -38.48 8.82
N ASP A 682 -6.64 -38.84 7.59
CA ASP A 682 -5.51 -38.24 6.88
C ASP A 682 -6.00 -36.93 6.27
N VAL A 683 -5.53 -35.83 6.84
CA VAL A 683 -5.96 -34.47 6.50
C VAL A 683 -4.86 -33.78 5.70
N GLN A 684 -5.18 -33.46 4.45
CA GLN A 684 -4.28 -32.75 3.52
C GLN A 684 -4.86 -31.38 3.17
N GLY A 685 -4.04 -30.46 2.66
CA GLY A 685 -4.56 -29.22 2.11
C GLY A 685 -3.47 -28.22 1.72
N GLY A 686 -3.89 -27.15 1.05
CA GLY A 686 -3.02 -26.10 0.55
C GLY A 686 -3.80 -24.88 0.04
N HIS A 687 -3.10 -24.02 -0.69
CA HIS A 687 -3.66 -22.95 -1.50
C HIS A 687 -3.17 -23.11 -2.94
N ASN A 688 -4.11 -23.09 -3.88
CA ASN A 688 -3.80 -22.86 -5.28
C ASN A 688 -4.18 -21.41 -5.59
N LEU A 689 -3.18 -20.55 -5.76
CA LEU A 689 -3.36 -19.16 -6.16
C LEU A 689 -3.27 -19.09 -7.69
N SER A 690 -4.42 -19.26 -8.32
CA SER A 690 -4.57 -19.05 -9.74
C SER A 690 -4.75 -17.55 -10.00
N SER A 691 -4.00 -17.02 -10.97
CA SER A 691 -4.27 -15.70 -11.53
C SER A 691 -5.54 -15.68 -12.37
N ALA A 692 -6.05 -16.86 -12.75
CA ALA A 692 -7.21 -16.97 -13.61
C ALA A 692 -8.44 -16.33 -12.95
N ILE A 693 -9.00 -15.35 -13.66
CA ILE A 693 -10.27 -14.72 -13.37
C ILE A 693 -11.31 -15.36 -14.29
N LEU A 694 -12.54 -15.45 -13.82
CA LEU A 694 -13.65 -15.87 -14.67
C LEU A 694 -14.08 -14.71 -15.56
N ASP A 695 -14.05 -14.95 -16.86
CA ASP A 695 -14.50 -13.99 -17.87
C ASP A 695 -16.01 -14.08 -18.08
N TYR A 696 -16.65 -12.92 -17.96
CA TYR A 696 -18.07 -12.74 -18.27
C TYR A 696 -18.21 -11.79 -19.45
N GLN A 697 -18.93 -12.26 -20.47
CA GLN A 697 -19.14 -11.47 -21.67
C GLN A 697 -20.62 -11.12 -21.82
N ALA A 698 -20.90 -9.82 -21.86
CA ALA A 698 -22.24 -9.34 -22.14
C ALA A 698 -22.62 -9.66 -23.60
N ASP A 699 -23.73 -10.38 -23.79
CA ASP A 699 -24.27 -10.74 -25.10
C ASP A 699 -25.77 -10.42 -25.14
N SER A 700 -26.14 -9.47 -26.01
CA SER A 700 -27.54 -9.07 -26.20
C SER A 700 -28.43 -10.16 -26.80
N SER A 701 -27.85 -11.20 -27.40
CA SER A 701 -28.57 -12.38 -27.91
C SER A 701 -28.99 -13.34 -26.80
N VAL A 702 -28.33 -13.30 -25.63
CA VAL A 702 -28.75 -14.04 -24.44
C VAL A 702 -29.99 -13.37 -23.86
N ALA A 703 -31.07 -14.13 -23.69
CA ALA A 703 -32.32 -13.61 -23.17
C ALA A 703 -32.17 -13.16 -21.71
N ARG A 704 -32.92 -12.14 -21.29
CA ARG A 704 -32.90 -11.68 -19.90
C ARG A 704 -33.30 -12.81 -18.94
N GLY A 705 -32.61 -12.90 -17.81
CA GLY A 705 -32.74 -13.97 -16.80
C GLY A 705 -32.11 -15.29 -17.22
N THR A 706 -31.36 -15.32 -18.33
CA THR A 706 -30.65 -16.51 -18.81
C THR A 706 -29.16 -16.26 -18.97
N VAL A 707 -28.41 -17.35 -18.94
CA VAL A 707 -26.95 -17.39 -19.10
C VAL A 707 -26.60 -18.56 -20.02
N LYS A 708 -25.47 -18.46 -20.70
CA LYS A 708 -24.94 -19.54 -21.54
C LYS A 708 -23.46 -19.72 -21.22
N VAL A 709 -23.01 -20.96 -21.07
CA VAL A 709 -21.59 -21.25 -20.85
C VAL A 709 -21.01 -21.71 -22.18
N VAL A 710 -19.98 -21.01 -22.65
CA VAL A 710 -19.26 -21.38 -23.87
C VAL A 710 -17.80 -21.63 -23.55
N ASP A 711 -17.21 -22.62 -24.20
CA ASP A 711 -15.76 -22.81 -24.13
C ASP A 711 -15.08 -21.84 -25.12
N GLN A 712 -14.24 -20.95 -24.61
CA GLN A 712 -13.34 -20.13 -25.41
C GLN A 712 -11.90 -20.46 -25.02
N ASN A 713 -11.17 -21.09 -25.94
CA ASN A 713 -9.76 -21.48 -25.77
C ASN A 713 -9.48 -22.43 -24.59
N GLY A 714 -10.41 -23.32 -24.26
CA GLY A 714 -10.27 -24.26 -23.14
C GLY A 714 -10.71 -23.68 -21.79
N HIS A 715 -11.31 -22.49 -21.78
CA HIS A 715 -11.81 -21.83 -20.59
C HIS A 715 -13.32 -21.55 -20.71
N PRO A 716 -14.12 -21.83 -19.66
CA PRO A 716 -15.53 -21.50 -19.68
C PRO A 716 -15.74 -19.99 -19.55
N VAL A 717 -16.37 -19.39 -20.56
CA VAL A 717 -16.84 -18.00 -20.56
C VAL A 717 -18.34 -18.00 -20.39
N VAL A 718 -18.85 -17.21 -19.44
CA VAL A 718 -20.29 -17.09 -19.22
C VAL A 718 -20.82 -15.90 -20.01
N LEU A 719 -21.65 -16.20 -21.02
CA LEU A 719 -22.40 -15.20 -21.76
C LEU A 719 -23.68 -14.85 -20.99
N TYR A 720 -23.95 -13.57 -20.83
CA TYR A 720 -25.10 -13.09 -20.07
C TYR A 720 -25.71 -11.83 -20.69
N ASN A 721 -26.97 -11.53 -20.40
CA ASN A 721 -27.57 -10.27 -20.82
C ASN A 721 -27.04 -9.13 -19.94
N HIS A 722 -26.57 -8.03 -20.55
CA HIS A 722 -26.05 -6.88 -19.81
C HIS A 722 -27.01 -6.33 -18.73
N ALA A 723 -28.33 -6.45 -18.90
CA ALA A 723 -29.30 -6.02 -17.89
C ALA A 723 -29.19 -6.82 -16.57
N ASP A 724 -28.67 -8.04 -16.64
CA ASP A 724 -28.61 -9.00 -15.55
C ASP A 724 -27.21 -9.11 -14.92
N ALA A 725 -26.31 -8.15 -15.18
CA ALA A 725 -24.96 -8.10 -14.61
C ALA A 725 -24.96 -8.23 -13.07
N ASP A 726 -26.03 -7.77 -12.42
CA ASP A 726 -26.18 -7.92 -10.97
C ASP A 726 -26.19 -9.38 -10.53
N GLY A 727 -26.71 -10.34 -11.31
CA GLY A 727 -26.79 -11.73 -10.89
C GLY A 727 -25.47 -12.52 -10.94
N LEU A 728 -24.41 -11.94 -11.51
CA LEU A 728 -23.14 -12.63 -11.75
C LEU A 728 -22.41 -13.14 -10.50
N PRO A 729 -22.33 -12.38 -9.37
CA PRO A 729 -21.69 -12.88 -8.15
C PRO A 729 -22.27 -14.20 -7.65
N ALA A 730 -23.57 -14.44 -7.86
CA ALA A 730 -24.24 -15.65 -7.39
C ALA A 730 -23.85 -16.91 -8.18
N VAL A 731 -23.31 -16.77 -9.38
CA VAL A 731 -22.91 -17.89 -10.24
C VAL A 731 -21.40 -18.08 -10.32
N GLU A 732 -20.64 -17.06 -9.94
CA GLU A 732 -19.18 -17.02 -10.01
C GLU A 732 -18.50 -18.14 -9.23
N ARG A 733 -18.94 -18.38 -8.00
CA ARG A 733 -18.48 -19.53 -7.21
C ARG A 733 -18.77 -20.89 -7.88
N ILE A 734 -19.90 -21.05 -8.56
CA ILE A 734 -20.28 -22.32 -9.21
C ILE A 734 -19.37 -22.59 -10.39
N VAL A 735 -19.14 -21.57 -11.23
CA VAL A 735 -18.25 -21.68 -12.40
C VAL A 735 -16.82 -21.91 -11.94
N GLY A 736 -16.33 -21.14 -10.96
CA GLY A 736 -14.94 -21.19 -10.51
C GLY A 736 -14.54 -22.55 -9.93
N ARG A 737 -15.49 -23.22 -9.26
CA ARG A 737 -15.30 -24.57 -8.72
C ARG A 737 -15.29 -25.65 -9.81
N ASP A 738 -16.17 -25.56 -10.81
CA ASP A 738 -16.42 -26.64 -11.77
C ASP A 738 -15.66 -26.45 -13.11
N ALA A 739 -15.01 -25.29 -13.33
CA ALA A 739 -14.44 -24.84 -14.61
C ALA A 739 -13.42 -25.77 -15.28
N GLY A 740 -12.85 -26.76 -14.56
CA GLY A 740 -11.82 -27.66 -15.09
C GLY A 740 -12.16 -29.16 -15.01
N SER A 741 -13.31 -29.53 -14.45
CA SER A 741 -13.58 -30.93 -14.09
C SER A 741 -14.93 -31.47 -14.59
N ARG A 742 -15.85 -30.58 -15.01
CA ARG A 742 -17.24 -30.96 -15.29
C ARG A 742 -17.67 -30.56 -16.71
N ASP A 743 -18.62 -31.32 -17.25
CA ASP A 743 -19.26 -31.03 -18.54
C ASP A 743 -19.87 -29.61 -18.53
N PRO A 744 -19.50 -28.72 -19.48
CA PRO A 744 -20.05 -27.37 -19.58
C PRO A 744 -21.58 -27.30 -19.56
N ALA A 745 -22.28 -28.31 -20.07
CA ALA A 745 -23.75 -28.35 -20.05
C ALA A 745 -24.31 -28.47 -18.62
N LEU A 746 -23.63 -29.21 -17.74
CA LEU A 746 -24.01 -29.34 -16.34
C LEU A 746 -23.70 -28.05 -15.57
N ILE A 747 -22.55 -27.42 -15.88
CA ILE A 747 -22.20 -26.11 -15.33
C ILE A 747 -23.27 -25.09 -15.73
N GLU A 748 -23.65 -25.02 -17.00
CA GLU A 748 -24.71 -24.13 -17.47
C GLU A 748 -26.03 -24.34 -16.73
N GLN A 749 -26.45 -25.58 -16.48
CA GLN A 749 -27.66 -25.87 -15.73
C GLN A 749 -27.60 -25.33 -14.28
N ASP A 750 -26.48 -25.57 -13.58
CA ASP A 750 -26.30 -25.14 -12.20
C ASP A 750 -26.20 -23.61 -12.10
N VAL A 751 -25.44 -22.98 -13.01
CA VAL A 751 -25.31 -21.52 -13.16
C VAL A 751 -26.67 -20.90 -13.45
N GLN A 752 -27.42 -21.44 -14.39
CA GLN A 752 -28.77 -20.96 -14.75
C GLN A 752 -29.78 -21.11 -13.59
N SER A 753 -29.61 -22.10 -12.71
CA SER A 753 -30.42 -22.26 -11.51
C SER A 753 -30.10 -21.18 -10.48
N ALA A 754 -28.81 -21.01 -10.14
CA ALA A 754 -28.36 -19.99 -9.19
C ALA A 754 -28.66 -18.57 -9.66
N PHE A 755 -28.46 -18.29 -10.95
CA PHE A 755 -28.76 -16.99 -11.56
C PHE A 755 -30.22 -16.58 -11.40
N ARG A 756 -31.16 -17.54 -11.50
CA ARG A 756 -32.61 -17.28 -11.31
C ARG A 756 -33.00 -17.05 -9.86
N GLN A 757 -32.21 -17.59 -8.92
CA GLN A 757 -32.44 -17.42 -7.49
C GLN A 757 -31.78 -16.15 -6.95
N ALA A 758 -30.77 -15.64 -7.64
CA ALA A 758 -30.04 -14.44 -7.28
C ALA A 758 -30.99 -13.23 -7.23
N LYS A 759 -31.23 -12.72 -6.02
CA LYS A 759 -31.81 -11.40 -5.79
C LYS A 759 -30.71 -10.55 -5.20
N LEU A 760 -30.18 -9.62 -5.97
CA LEU A 760 -29.23 -8.66 -5.45
C LEU A 760 -29.93 -7.33 -5.24
N ASP A 761 -30.07 -6.99 -3.96
CA ASP A 761 -30.56 -5.68 -3.53
C ASP A 761 -29.46 -4.65 -3.80
N MET A 762 -29.79 -3.66 -4.62
CA MET A 762 -28.94 -2.49 -4.83
C MET A 762 -28.94 -1.65 -3.56
N ARG A 763 -27.99 -1.94 -2.68
CA ARG A 763 -27.69 -1.17 -1.47
C ARG A 763 -27.02 0.16 -1.82
N ASN A 764 -27.17 1.16 -0.96
CA ASN A 764 -26.41 2.41 -1.07
C ASN A 764 -24.93 2.18 -0.70
N VAL A 765 -24.08 3.17 -0.97
CA VAL A 765 -22.62 3.08 -0.74
C VAL A 765 -22.31 2.76 0.73
N SER A 766 -22.88 3.51 1.67
CA SER A 766 -22.61 3.34 3.11
C SER A 766 -23.01 1.96 3.63
N GLU A 767 -24.15 1.45 3.20
CA GLU A 767 -24.66 0.13 3.59
C GLU A 767 -23.80 -0.99 2.99
N THR A 768 -23.41 -0.85 1.72
CA THR A 768 -22.57 -1.85 1.03
C THR A 768 -21.19 -1.95 1.67
N LEU A 769 -20.59 -0.80 1.99
CA LEU A 769 -19.25 -0.72 2.56
C LEU A 769 -19.20 -0.93 4.08
N HIS A 770 -20.37 -1.11 4.71
CA HIS A 770 -20.53 -1.18 6.16
C HIS A 770 -19.92 0.04 6.88
N LEU A 771 -20.12 1.25 6.34
CA LEU A 771 -19.65 2.49 6.97
C LEU A 771 -20.51 2.80 8.21
N PRO A 772 -19.91 2.96 9.40
CA PRO A 772 -20.65 3.40 10.58
C PRO A 772 -21.37 4.74 10.36
N ALA A 773 -22.56 4.87 10.93
CA ALA A 773 -23.43 6.04 10.73
C ALA A 773 -22.89 7.33 11.37
N ASP A 774 -22.05 7.20 12.40
CA ASP A 774 -21.44 8.29 13.17
C ASP A 774 -20.11 8.79 12.59
N ILE A 775 -19.73 8.27 11.42
CA ILE A 775 -18.49 8.67 10.77
C ILE A 775 -18.57 10.15 10.34
N ALA A 776 -17.81 11.00 11.04
CA ALA A 776 -17.66 12.41 10.71
C ALA A 776 -17.09 12.59 9.28
N GLN A 777 -17.74 13.46 8.48
CA GLN A 777 -17.33 13.82 7.12
C GLN A 777 -16.11 14.78 7.05
N GLY A 778 -15.40 15.00 8.17
CA GLY A 778 -14.36 16.04 8.31
C GLY A 778 -12.91 15.59 8.07
N ALA A 779 -12.00 16.54 8.28
CA ALA A 779 -10.52 16.61 8.09
C ALA A 779 -9.62 15.44 8.56
N GLY A 780 -10.18 14.28 8.92
CA GLY A 780 -9.46 13.12 9.47
C GLY A 780 -9.67 11.84 8.65
N ARG A 781 -9.87 11.93 7.34
CA ARG A 781 -10.13 10.77 6.48
C ARG A 781 -8.97 9.76 6.44
N GLY A 782 -9.30 8.49 6.23
CA GLY A 782 -8.34 7.38 6.40
C GLY A 782 -7.84 7.24 7.85
N MET A 783 -6.52 7.18 8.08
CA MET A 783 -5.96 7.03 9.43
C MET A 783 -6.28 8.16 10.44
N GLY A 784 -6.77 9.32 10.00
CA GLY A 784 -6.90 10.51 10.85
C GLY A 784 -7.98 10.48 11.94
N GLY A 785 -9.10 9.79 11.73
CA GLY A 785 -10.30 9.86 12.59
C GLY A 785 -10.42 8.77 13.65
N GLY A 786 -9.55 7.76 13.60
CA GLY A 786 -9.60 6.61 14.51
C GLY A 786 -8.69 5.45 14.12
N GLY A 787 -7.86 5.60 13.08
CA GLY A 787 -7.03 4.51 12.56
C GLY A 787 -5.80 4.17 13.41
N ILE A 788 -5.33 5.14 14.20
CA ILE A 788 -4.21 4.98 15.14
C ILE A 788 -4.78 4.85 16.56
N PRO A 789 -4.27 3.91 17.39
CA PRO A 789 -4.69 3.78 18.79
C PRO A 789 -4.56 5.09 19.58
N PRO A 790 -5.37 5.32 20.63
CA PRO A 790 -5.10 6.38 21.61
C PRO A 790 -3.66 6.29 22.14
N GLY A 791 -2.96 7.42 22.19
CA GLY A 791 -1.53 7.48 22.57
C GLY A 791 -0.55 7.18 21.44
N GLY A 792 -1.03 6.78 20.24
CA GLY A 792 -0.15 6.59 19.10
C GLY A 792 0.42 7.91 18.57
N TYR A 793 1.69 7.85 18.16
CA TYR A 793 2.43 9.01 17.68
C TYR A 793 2.11 9.25 16.21
N ARG A 794 1.70 10.48 15.87
CA ARG A 794 1.41 10.90 14.50
C ARG A 794 2.53 11.81 14.02
N SER A 795 3.07 11.48 12.86
CA SER A 795 4.10 12.26 12.19
C SER A 795 3.76 12.34 10.70
N GLY A 796 4.69 12.89 9.91
CA GLY A 796 4.52 12.93 8.47
C GLY A 796 3.66 14.09 8.01
N TRP A 797 3.09 13.94 6.82
CA TRP A 797 2.24 14.95 6.22
C TRP A 797 0.88 14.35 5.81
N ARG A 798 -0.11 15.23 5.68
CA ARG A 798 -1.50 14.88 5.35
C ARG A 798 -2.22 16.06 4.70
N PHE A 799 -3.32 15.75 4.04
CA PHE A 799 -4.28 16.75 3.60
C PHE A 799 -5.13 17.23 4.75
N ALA A 800 -5.35 18.52 4.77
CA ALA A 800 -6.32 19.15 5.64
C ALA A 800 -7.25 20.02 4.78
N PRO A 801 -8.51 20.22 5.19
CA PRO A 801 -9.33 21.26 4.59
C PRO A 801 -8.66 22.60 4.85
N GLU A 802 -8.70 23.49 3.86
CA GLU A 802 -8.14 24.82 3.98
C GLU A 802 -8.71 25.51 5.24
N PRO A 803 -7.86 26.01 6.16
CA PRO A 803 -8.34 26.81 7.28
C PRO A 803 -8.94 28.09 6.69
N GLY A 804 -10.27 28.14 6.62
CA GLY A 804 -10.98 29.14 5.83
C GLY A 804 -10.51 30.58 6.11
N GLY A 805 -10.12 31.30 5.04
CA GLY A 805 -10.01 32.75 5.02
C GLY A 805 -8.68 33.38 5.48
N GLY A 806 -7.60 32.61 5.62
CA GLY A 806 -6.28 33.16 6.00
C GLY A 806 -5.60 34.01 4.91
N SER A 807 -4.62 34.84 5.31
CA SER A 807 -3.75 35.65 4.42
C SER A 807 -3.08 34.83 3.32
N ASP A 808 -2.76 33.57 3.61
CA ASP A 808 -2.06 32.66 2.68
C ASP A 808 -2.95 32.30 1.47
N GLY A 809 -4.27 32.19 1.67
CA GLY A 809 -5.23 31.99 0.59
C GLY A 809 -5.36 33.21 -0.33
N GLN A 810 -5.25 34.43 0.22
CA GLN A 810 -5.23 35.66 -0.57
C GLN A 810 -3.94 35.79 -1.39
N LEU A 811 -2.80 35.42 -0.81
CA LEU A 811 -1.52 35.33 -1.51
C LEU A 811 -1.58 34.33 -2.67
N LEU A 812 -2.10 33.12 -2.43
CA LEU A 812 -2.32 32.13 -3.49
C LEU A 812 -3.22 32.64 -4.61
N ALA A 813 -4.33 33.31 -4.27
CA ALA A 813 -5.22 33.90 -5.27
C ALA A 813 -4.50 34.96 -6.13
N ALA A 814 -3.61 35.75 -5.53
CA ALA A 814 -2.78 36.71 -6.25
C ALA A 814 -1.78 36.00 -7.20
N PHE A 815 -1.17 34.90 -6.76
CA PHE A 815 -0.28 34.09 -7.60
C PHE A 815 -1.02 33.40 -8.76
N ALA A 816 -2.20 32.81 -8.50
CA ALA A 816 -3.03 32.13 -9.49
C ALA A 816 -3.49 33.07 -10.62
N THR A 817 -3.75 34.33 -10.28
CA THR A 817 -4.11 35.36 -11.28
C THR A 817 -2.95 35.62 -12.25
N THR A 818 -1.71 35.55 -11.77
CA THR A 818 -0.49 35.81 -12.57
C THR A 818 -0.11 34.59 -13.42
N GLN A 819 -0.45 33.38 -12.97
CA GLN A 819 -0.13 32.11 -13.64
C GLN A 819 -0.84 31.96 -15.00
N LYS A 820 -2.06 32.48 -15.14
CA LYS A 820 -2.84 32.45 -16.39
C LYS A 820 -2.15 33.15 -17.56
N ASP A 821 -1.28 34.12 -17.28
CA ASP A 821 -0.65 34.96 -18.30
C ASP A 821 0.71 34.45 -18.80
N HIS A 822 1.37 33.56 -18.03
CA HIS A 822 2.79 33.27 -18.26
C HIS A 822 3.20 31.80 -18.39
N GLY A 823 2.30 30.84 -18.19
CA GLY A 823 2.46 29.43 -18.58
C GLY A 823 3.70 28.70 -18.05
N LEU A 824 3.49 27.60 -17.30
CA LEU A 824 4.50 26.62 -16.83
C LEU A 824 5.11 26.83 -15.44
N SER A 825 4.59 27.70 -14.58
CA SER A 825 5.04 27.78 -13.19
C SER A 825 3.95 27.38 -12.20
N VAL A 826 4.28 26.59 -11.17
CA VAL A 826 3.36 26.22 -10.09
C VAL A 826 3.83 26.83 -8.77
N PRO A 827 3.13 27.84 -8.21
CA PRO A 827 3.48 28.45 -6.94
C PRO A 827 3.03 27.58 -5.77
N LEU A 828 3.95 27.26 -4.87
CA LEU A 828 3.69 26.63 -3.58
C LEU A 828 4.13 27.58 -2.46
N ILE A 829 3.25 27.88 -1.52
CA ILE A 829 3.55 28.66 -0.31
C ILE A 829 3.78 27.69 0.84
N ILE A 830 4.94 27.78 1.48
CA ILE A 830 5.33 26.98 2.63
C ILE A 830 5.36 27.89 3.84
N THR A 831 4.44 27.68 4.77
CA THR A 831 4.40 28.42 6.03
C THR A 831 4.90 27.53 7.15
N ARG A 832 5.68 28.10 8.08
CA ARG A 832 6.06 27.42 9.33
C ARG A 832 5.38 28.10 10.50
N ASP A 833 4.65 27.34 11.31
CA ASP A 833 3.98 27.87 12.50
C ASP A 833 4.92 27.94 13.72
N ALA A 834 4.42 28.53 14.81
CA ALA A 834 5.17 28.65 16.06
C ALA A 834 5.47 27.29 16.74
N ASN A 835 4.75 26.23 16.37
CA ASN A 835 4.96 24.86 16.85
C ASN A 835 5.92 24.07 15.95
N MET A 836 6.56 24.74 14.98
CA MET A 836 7.45 24.13 13.99
C MET A 836 6.76 23.14 13.04
N GLN A 837 5.44 23.20 12.94
CA GLN A 837 4.67 22.52 11.91
C GLN A 837 4.73 23.34 10.62
N PHE A 838 4.61 22.64 9.51
CA PHE A 838 4.65 23.22 8.18
C PHE A 838 3.26 23.09 7.56
N SER A 839 2.81 24.13 6.88
CA SER A 839 1.73 24.03 5.91
C SER A 839 2.26 24.32 4.51
N VAL A 840 1.80 23.55 3.53
CA VAL A 840 2.06 23.79 2.12
C VAL A 840 0.73 24.11 1.46
N HIS A 841 0.65 25.30 0.91
CA HIS A 841 -0.49 25.79 0.15
C HIS A 841 -0.11 25.80 -1.33
N GLY A 842 -0.94 25.25 -2.19
CA GLY A 842 -0.74 25.27 -3.64
C GLY A 842 -1.97 25.75 -4.40
N PRO A 843 -1.93 25.75 -5.74
CA PRO A 843 -3.08 26.15 -6.55
C PRO A 843 -4.29 25.24 -6.29
N ASP A 844 -5.47 25.72 -6.69
CA ASP A 844 -6.74 24.97 -6.64
C ASP A 844 -7.16 24.49 -5.23
N GLY A 845 -6.80 25.24 -4.19
CA GLY A 845 -7.18 24.93 -2.81
C GLY A 845 -6.40 23.77 -2.20
N LEU A 846 -5.24 23.42 -2.77
CA LEU A 846 -4.31 22.45 -2.20
C LEU A 846 -3.81 22.95 -0.84
N PHE A 847 -4.07 22.18 0.23
CA PHE A 847 -3.57 22.43 1.58
C PHE A 847 -3.04 21.15 2.22
N VAL A 848 -1.75 21.13 2.53
CA VAL A 848 -1.04 20.04 3.19
C VAL A 848 -0.50 20.52 4.53
N GLU A 849 -0.70 19.72 5.57
CA GLU A 849 -0.02 19.88 6.86
C GLU A 849 1.12 18.86 6.95
N ALA A 850 2.29 19.29 7.39
CA ALA A 850 3.45 18.44 7.66
C ALA A 850 3.99 18.72 9.07
N THR A 851 4.17 17.69 9.87
CA THR A 851 4.48 17.87 11.31
C THR A 851 5.93 18.26 11.58
N ASN A 852 6.84 18.08 10.62
CA ASN A 852 8.27 18.33 10.77
C ASN A 852 8.97 18.53 9.41
N PRO A 853 10.25 18.96 9.38
CA PRO A 853 10.94 19.25 8.13
C PRO A 853 11.06 18.03 7.18
N PRO A 854 11.43 16.81 7.62
CA PRO A 854 11.42 15.64 6.74
C PRO A 854 10.07 15.39 6.06
N ALA A 855 8.98 15.53 6.81
CA ALA A 855 7.63 15.41 6.26
C ALA A 855 7.30 16.50 5.23
N ALA A 856 7.74 17.75 5.48
CA ALA A 856 7.54 18.85 4.55
C ALA A 856 8.35 18.65 3.25
N VAL A 857 9.58 18.14 3.34
CA VAL A 857 10.39 17.79 2.16
C VAL A 857 9.69 16.73 1.31
N ASP A 858 9.20 15.68 1.93
CA ASP A 858 8.52 14.59 1.25
C ASP A 858 7.19 15.05 0.62
N ALA A 859 6.40 15.84 1.34
CA ALA A 859 5.19 16.48 0.78
C ALA A 859 5.51 17.32 -0.46
N LEU A 860 6.52 18.21 -0.37
CA LEU A 860 6.93 19.07 -1.48
C LEU A 860 7.42 18.26 -2.68
N ARG A 861 8.19 17.20 -2.45
CA ARG A 861 8.64 16.28 -3.50
C ARG A 861 7.44 15.66 -4.23
N GLN A 862 6.46 15.16 -3.49
CA GLN A 862 5.29 14.56 -4.10
C GLN A 862 4.44 15.56 -4.88
N LEU A 863 4.21 16.74 -4.32
CA LEU A 863 3.47 17.81 -5.01
C LEU A 863 4.20 18.26 -6.28
N ALA A 864 5.52 18.37 -6.21
CA ALA A 864 6.32 18.75 -7.37
C ALA A 864 6.29 17.64 -8.44
N ALA A 865 6.31 16.36 -8.06
CA ALA A 865 6.18 15.19 -8.96
C ALA A 865 4.94 15.24 -9.86
N GLN A 866 3.84 15.83 -9.38
CA GLN A 866 2.61 16.01 -10.17
C GLN A 866 2.75 17.02 -11.32
N HIS A 867 3.73 17.91 -11.20
CA HIS A 867 3.96 19.02 -12.10
C HIS A 867 5.29 18.86 -12.81
N SER A 868 5.62 17.64 -13.24
CA SER A 868 6.90 17.31 -13.92
C SER A 868 7.19 18.20 -15.13
N ASP A 869 6.15 18.73 -15.77
CA ASP A 869 6.26 19.58 -16.96
C ASP A 869 6.31 21.08 -16.64
N ALA A 870 6.26 21.46 -15.36
CA ALA A 870 6.25 22.84 -14.89
C ALA A 870 7.36 23.11 -13.87
N VAL A 871 7.80 24.36 -13.83
CA VAL A 871 8.75 24.85 -12.83
C VAL A 871 7.99 25.09 -11.53
N VAL A 872 8.38 24.40 -10.47
CA VAL A 872 7.76 24.57 -9.15
C VAL A 872 8.46 25.70 -8.40
N HIS A 873 7.68 26.71 -8.03
CA HIS A 873 8.16 27.89 -7.32
C HIS A 873 7.81 27.80 -5.85
N LEU A 874 8.82 27.76 -4.99
CA LEU A 874 8.64 27.69 -3.55
C LEU A 874 8.73 29.09 -2.94
N HIS A 875 7.67 29.50 -2.24
CA HIS A 875 7.58 30.73 -1.47
C HIS A 875 7.55 30.36 0.02
N PHE A 876 8.51 30.85 0.79
CA PHE A 876 8.58 30.52 2.22
C PHE A 876 8.06 31.67 3.07
N HIS A 877 7.18 31.36 4.01
CA HIS A 877 6.57 32.29 4.97
C HIS A 877 6.88 31.87 6.40
N ASN A 878 7.22 32.85 7.26
CA ASN A 878 7.68 32.63 8.65
C ASN A 878 8.90 31.69 8.73
N MET A 879 9.81 31.82 7.77
CA MET A 879 11.04 31.05 7.73
C MET A 879 12.21 31.92 7.29
N ASP A 880 13.31 31.82 8.04
CA ASP A 880 14.56 32.49 7.69
C ASP A 880 15.18 31.88 6.43
N GLU A 881 16.00 32.67 5.74
CA GLU A 881 16.59 32.30 4.46
C GLU A 881 17.41 31.00 4.55
N ARG A 882 18.10 30.78 5.67
CA ARG A 882 18.92 29.57 5.87
C ARG A 882 18.03 28.35 6.03
N SER A 883 16.98 28.41 6.83
CA SER A 883 16.00 27.32 6.97
C SER A 883 15.31 27.00 5.63
N ALA A 884 14.89 28.02 4.89
CA ALA A 884 14.26 27.85 3.57
C ALA A 884 15.20 27.22 2.54
N ARG A 885 16.45 27.71 2.45
CA ARG A 885 17.49 27.11 1.59
C ARG A 885 17.81 25.68 1.99
N SER A 886 17.83 25.38 3.29
CA SER A 886 18.02 24.01 3.77
C SER A 886 16.91 23.09 3.30
N LEU A 887 15.63 23.49 3.46
CA LEU A 887 14.50 22.69 3.01
C LEU A 887 14.52 22.49 1.49
N LEU A 888 14.78 23.55 0.72
CA LEU A 888 14.92 23.47 -0.74
C LEU A 888 16.02 22.49 -1.16
N ASN A 889 17.20 22.58 -0.53
CA ASN A 889 18.31 21.69 -0.86
C ASN A 889 17.98 20.24 -0.54
N SER A 890 17.24 19.98 0.55
CA SER A 890 16.74 18.64 0.86
C SER A 890 15.78 18.11 -0.20
N VAL A 891 14.85 18.95 -0.71
CA VAL A 891 13.97 18.57 -1.84
C VAL A 891 14.80 18.22 -3.08
N LYS A 892 15.77 19.07 -3.45
CA LYS A 892 16.64 18.85 -4.62
C LYS A 892 17.54 17.63 -4.52
N LEU A 893 17.99 17.29 -3.30
CA LEU A 893 18.82 16.10 -3.06
C LEU A 893 18.02 14.81 -3.22
N GLN A 894 16.73 14.83 -2.86
CA GLN A 894 15.85 13.68 -2.97
C GLN A 894 15.25 13.51 -4.36
N ASP A 895 15.09 14.60 -5.11
CA ASP A 895 14.61 14.56 -6.50
C ASP A 895 15.43 15.51 -7.38
N SER A 896 16.48 14.96 -8.00
CA SER A 896 17.32 15.70 -8.93
C SER A 896 16.69 15.89 -10.31
N SER A 897 15.56 15.23 -10.58
CA SER A 897 14.93 15.24 -11.91
C SER A 897 14.08 16.48 -12.15
N GLN A 898 13.68 17.18 -11.09
CA GLN A 898 12.77 18.32 -11.17
C GLN A 898 13.45 19.68 -11.01
N ASP A 899 13.03 20.65 -11.85
CA ASP A 899 13.47 22.05 -11.76
C ASP A 899 12.65 22.79 -10.69
N VAL A 900 12.99 22.54 -9.42
CA VAL A 900 12.41 23.26 -8.27
C VAL A 900 13.22 24.53 -7.99
N ARG A 901 12.56 25.69 -7.98
CA ARG A 901 13.20 27.00 -7.79
C ARG A 901 12.67 27.71 -6.56
N LEU A 902 13.60 28.23 -5.74
CA LEU A 902 13.29 29.14 -4.64
C LEU A 902 13.15 30.54 -5.21
N ILE A 903 12.00 31.18 -4.98
CA ILE A 903 11.74 32.54 -5.45
C ILE A 903 11.82 33.56 -4.31
N ALA A 904 11.28 33.24 -3.13
CA ALA A 904 11.20 34.21 -2.04
C ALA A 904 11.18 33.55 -0.66
N THR A 905 11.77 34.25 0.31
CA THR A 905 11.67 33.96 1.75
C THR A 905 11.17 35.22 2.44
N SER A 906 10.03 35.15 3.10
CA SER A 906 9.50 36.22 3.95
C SER A 906 9.58 35.74 5.40
N ASP A 907 10.59 36.23 6.12
CA ASP A 907 10.73 36.01 7.56
C ASP A 907 9.79 37.03 8.23
N GLY A 908 8.49 36.72 8.26
CA GLY A 908 7.45 37.71 8.57
C GLY A 908 7.25 38.75 7.46
N THR A 909 6.43 39.77 7.72
CA THR A 909 6.35 40.97 6.88
C THR A 909 7.77 41.51 6.72
N MET A 910 8.33 41.41 5.50
CA MET A 910 9.62 42.05 5.21
C MET A 910 9.41 43.53 5.45
N GLU A 911 9.95 44.03 6.56
CA GLU A 911 9.90 45.44 6.93
C GLU A 911 10.22 46.27 5.68
N PRO A 912 9.40 47.27 5.30
CA PRO A 912 9.58 48.01 4.05
C PRO A 912 11.01 48.51 3.83
N GLN A 913 11.72 48.81 4.92
CA GLN A 913 13.12 49.23 4.93
C GLN A 913 14.10 48.12 4.50
N ALA A 914 13.84 46.86 4.87
CA ALA A 914 14.66 45.72 4.48
C ALA A 914 14.46 45.37 2.99
N LEU A 915 13.21 45.40 2.50
CA LEU A 915 12.92 45.25 1.07
C LEU A 915 13.60 46.36 0.25
N LYS A 916 13.48 47.60 0.72
CA LYS A 916 14.13 48.76 0.12
C LYS A 916 15.64 48.56 0.00
N ALA A 917 16.31 48.08 1.05
CA ALA A 917 17.76 47.84 1.03
C ALA A 917 18.17 46.77 0.01
N VAL A 918 17.39 45.69 -0.13
CA VAL A 918 17.65 44.64 -1.13
C VAL A 918 17.46 45.18 -2.55
N LEU A 919 16.40 45.96 -2.77
CA LEU A 919 16.07 46.54 -4.06
C LEU A 919 17.07 47.64 -4.48
N ASP A 920 17.50 48.50 -3.55
CA ASP A 920 18.51 49.54 -3.78
C ASP A 920 19.88 48.95 -4.12
N ALA A 921 20.24 47.81 -3.53
CA ALA A 921 21.52 47.15 -3.78
C ALA A 921 21.60 46.50 -5.17
N ARG A 922 20.45 46.14 -5.76
CA ARG A 922 20.39 45.34 -6.99
C ARG A 922 19.93 46.13 -8.22
N TYR A 923 19.16 47.21 -8.06
CA TYR A 923 18.47 47.85 -9.18
C TYR A 923 18.68 49.36 -9.21
N ASP A 924 18.87 49.90 -10.42
CA ASP A 924 19.12 51.31 -10.71
C ASP A 924 17.79 52.05 -10.88
N TRP A 925 17.22 52.48 -9.74
CA TRP A 925 15.93 53.16 -9.68
C TRP A 925 15.90 54.51 -10.41
N ALA A 926 17.06 55.11 -10.70
CA ALA A 926 17.12 56.36 -11.45
C ALA A 926 16.61 56.22 -12.90
N LYS A 927 16.65 55.00 -13.47
CA LYS A 927 16.20 54.72 -14.84
C LYS A 927 14.77 54.18 -14.92
N ALA A 928 14.13 53.97 -13.76
CA ALA A 928 12.82 53.35 -13.67
C ALA A 928 11.72 54.20 -14.34
N ALA A 929 11.76 55.52 -14.15
CA ALA A 929 10.74 56.43 -14.67
C ALA A 929 10.68 56.50 -16.21
N GLU A 930 11.78 56.17 -16.91
CA GLU A 930 11.86 56.25 -18.37
C GLU A 930 11.13 55.11 -19.09
N SER A 931 10.76 54.05 -18.35
CA SER A 931 10.26 52.80 -18.93
C SER A 931 8.81 52.48 -18.57
N VAL A 932 8.09 53.42 -17.95
CA VAL A 932 6.71 53.21 -17.50
C VAL A 932 5.77 53.03 -18.69
N ARG A 933 5.10 51.88 -18.73
CA ARG A 933 3.97 51.56 -19.60
C ARG A 933 2.70 51.55 -18.78
N VAL A 934 1.61 51.99 -19.38
CA VAL A 934 0.30 51.99 -18.73
C VAL A 934 -0.63 51.14 -19.58
N SER A 935 -1.28 50.17 -18.95
CA SER A 935 -2.26 49.33 -19.62
C SER A 935 -3.51 50.13 -19.94
N GLU A 936 -4.30 49.64 -20.90
CA GLU A 936 -5.69 50.05 -20.98
C GLU A 936 -6.44 49.63 -19.69
N PRO A 937 -7.51 50.34 -19.30
CA PRO A 937 -8.31 49.95 -18.14
C PRO A 937 -8.92 48.54 -18.31
N ILE A 938 -8.79 47.70 -17.29
CA ILE A 938 -9.25 46.31 -17.28
C ILE A 938 -10.32 46.16 -16.20
N GLN A 939 -11.42 45.46 -16.49
CA GLN A 939 -12.40 45.11 -15.47
C GLN A 939 -11.81 44.07 -14.51
N ALA A 940 -11.73 44.39 -13.21
CA ALA A 940 -11.22 43.53 -12.16
C ALA A 940 -12.28 43.38 -11.06
N GLY A 941 -13.14 42.37 -11.19
CA GLY A 941 -14.32 42.21 -10.34
C GLY A 941 -15.36 43.31 -10.61
N ASP A 942 -15.81 43.98 -9.56
CA ASP A 942 -16.72 45.15 -9.60
C ASP A 942 -15.98 46.47 -9.85
N ARG A 943 -14.65 46.45 -10.00
CA ARG A 943 -13.80 47.64 -10.14
C ARG A 943 -13.11 47.71 -11.51
N ILE A 944 -12.54 48.87 -11.81
CA ILE A 944 -11.65 49.07 -12.95
C ILE A 944 -10.22 49.16 -12.46
N ALA A 945 -9.33 48.36 -13.05
CA ALA A 945 -7.91 48.36 -12.78
C ALA A 945 -7.11 49.00 -13.92
N ILE A 946 -6.07 49.76 -13.58
CA ILE A 946 -5.04 50.19 -14.53
C ILE A 946 -3.70 49.66 -14.04
N ASP A 947 -2.97 48.96 -14.90
CA ASP A 947 -1.63 48.44 -14.59
C ASP A 947 -0.56 49.41 -15.10
N LEU A 948 0.34 49.78 -14.21
CA LEU A 948 1.54 50.54 -14.51
C LEU A 948 2.72 49.58 -14.48
N GLU A 949 3.40 49.37 -15.59
CA GLU A 949 4.58 48.51 -15.66
C GLU A 949 5.83 49.36 -15.83
N MET A 950 6.78 49.18 -14.92
CA MET A 950 8.02 49.96 -14.87
C MET A 950 9.20 49.01 -14.89
N LYS A 951 10.12 49.18 -15.84
CA LYS A 951 11.35 48.41 -15.92
C LYS A 951 12.49 49.15 -15.22
N VAL A 952 13.02 48.56 -14.16
CA VAL A 952 14.21 49.02 -13.44
C VAL A 952 15.40 48.17 -13.86
N ASP A 953 16.41 48.78 -14.45
CA ASP A 953 17.61 48.03 -14.84
C ASP A 953 18.39 47.55 -13.62
N ALA A 954 19.06 46.40 -13.72
CA ALA A 954 19.97 45.98 -12.66
C ALA A 954 21.20 46.87 -12.57
N ILE A 955 21.75 46.98 -11.36
CA ILE A 955 23.10 47.50 -11.14
C ILE A 955 24.09 46.42 -11.60
N GLY A 956 24.61 46.57 -12.83
CA GLY A 956 25.56 45.64 -13.44
C GLY A 956 24.95 44.77 -14.54
N SER A 957 25.47 43.56 -14.74
CA SER A 957 25.02 42.62 -15.79
C SER A 957 23.83 41.74 -15.36
N GLY A 958 23.11 42.15 -14.31
CA GLY A 958 21.95 41.43 -13.81
C GLY A 958 20.71 41.61 -14.70
N PRO A 959 19.69 40.76 -14.50
CA PRO A 959 18.40 40.92 -15.17
C PRO A 959 17.61 42.11 -14.56
N SER A 960 16.83 42.81 -15.38
CA SER A 960 16.09 44.01 -14.96
C SER A 960 14.82 43.65 -14.18
N LEU A 961 14.52 44.40 -13.12
CA LEU A 961 13.26 44.31 -12.39
C LEU A 961 12.11 44.93 -13.19
N LEU A 962 10.95 44.28 -13.19
CA LEU A 962 9.67 44.81 -13.65
C LEU A 962 8.82 45.08 -12.41
N VAL A 963 8.45 46.34 -12.21
CA VAL A 963 7.59 46.80 -11.13
C VAL A 963 6.21 47.04 -11.73
N ARG A 964 5.22 46.24 -11.33
CA ARG A 964 3.83 46.44 -11.72
C ARG A 964 3.07 47.09 -10.57
N ILE A 965 2.46 48.23 -10.82
CA ILE A 965 1.62 48.96 -9.88
C ILE A 965 0.20 48.91 -10.43
N ARG A 966 -0.71 48.23 -9.74
CA ARG A 966 -2.13 48.19 -10.13
C ARG A 966 -2.90 49.22 -9.33
N LEU A 967 -3.59 50.09 -10.07
CA LEU A 967 -4.45 51.15 -9.54
C LEU A 967 -5.90 50.72 -9.67
N PHE A 968 -6.70 50.83 -8.61
CA PHE A 968 -8.12 50.48 -8.63
C PHE A 968 -9.02 51.72 -8.58
N PHE A 969 -10.06 51.72 -9.41
CA PHE A 969 -11.07 52.77 -9.53
C PHE A 969 -12.47 52.16 -9.46
N ASP A 970 -13.41 52.90 -8.90
CA ASP A 970 -14.81 52.46 -8.80
C ASP A 970 -15.56 52.52 -10.13
N THR A 971 -15.17 53.45 -11.00
CA THR A 971 -15.82 53.62 -12.29
C THR A 971 -14.82 53.79 -13.43
N LEU A 972 -15.23 53.36 -14.62
CA LEU A 972 -14.45 53.54 -15.85
C LEU A 972 -14.26 55.03 -16.18
N SER A 973 -15.23 55.87 -15.83
CA SER A 973 -15.14 57.33 -15.98
C SER A 973 -13.95 57.88 -15.20
N ASP A 974 -13.73 57.39 -13.99
CA ASP A 974 -12.64 57.87 -13.13
C ASP A 974 -11.29 57.33 -13.59
N ALA A 975 -11.23 56.06 -14.02
CA ALA A 975 -10.05 55.48 -14.66
C ALA A 975 -9.64 56.25 -15.93
N LEU A 976 -10.61 56.66 -16.77
CA LEU A 976 -10.36 57.38 -18.02
C LEU A 976 -9.96 58.85 -17.83
N LYS A 977 -10.22 59.45 -16.66
CA LYS A 977 -9.78 60.82 -16.36
C LYS A 977 -8.28 60.90 -16.09
N VAL A 978 -7.65 59.78 -15.76
CA VAL A 978 -6.23 59.74 -15.40
C VAL A 978 -5.38 59.96 -16.64
N LYS A 979 -4.65 61.09 -16.68
CA LYS A 979 -3.72 61.34 -17.79
C LYS A 979 -2.43 60.60 -17.53
N LEU A 980 -1.96 59.89 -18.56
CA LEU A 980 -0.66 59.21 -18.58
C LEU A 980 0.49 60.13 -18.13
N ALA A 981 0.48 61.38 -18.61
CA ALA A 981 1.49 62.37 -18.25
C ALA A 981 1.52 62.70 -16.75
N ASP A 982 0.34 62.70 -16.09
CA ASP A 982 0.23 63.01 -14.68
C ASP A 982 0.75 61.83 -13.84
N ILE A 983 0.44 60.59 -14.24
CA ILE A 983 1.01 59.38 -13.60
C ILE A 983 2.53 59.34 -13.79
N GLN A 984 3.04 59.58 -15.01
CA GLN A 984 4.47 59.60 -15.27
C GLN A 984 5.19 60.67 -14.44
N ALA A 985 4.61 61.86 -14.29
CA ALA A 985 5.14 62.91 -13.43
C ALA A 985 5.14 62.52 -11.94
N MET A 986 4.07 61.85 -11.47
CA MET A 986 4.00 61.32 -10.10
C MET A 986 5.07 60.25 -9.86
N LEU A 987 5.22 59.28 -10.77
CA LEU A 987 6.21 58.21 -10.70
C LEU A 987 7.65 58.73 -10.81
N HIS A 988 7.90 59.78 -11.61
CA HIS A 988 9.22 60.40 -11.71
C HIS A 988 9.69 61.00 -10.36
N ASN A 989 8.75 61.34 -9.48
CA ASN A 989 9.04 61.80 -8.12
C ASN A 989 9.23 60.65 -7.12
N ILE A 990 9.00 59.41 -7.54
CA ILE A 990 9.26 58.19 -6.78
C ILE A 990 10.66 57.71 -7.19
N GLN A 991 11.70 58.44 -6.76
CA GLN A 991 13.10 58.10 -7.03
C GLN A 991 13.68 57.08 -6.03
N SER A 992 12.82 56.41 -5.25
CA SER A 992 13.25 55.50 -4.19
C SER A 992 12.33 54.28 -4.11
N PRO A 993 12.86 53.07 -3.84
CA PRO A 993 12.07 51.86 -3.58
C PRO A 993 11.41 51.86 -2.20
N ASP A 994 11.19 53.03 -1.61
CA ASP A 994 10.41 53.17 -0.39
C ASP A 994 8.94 52.93 -0.72
N VAL A 995 8.57 51.65 -0.90
CA VAL A 995 7.27 51.20 -1.43
C VAL A 995 6.12 51.73 -0.57
N ALA A 996 6.32 51.79 0.74
CA ALA A 996 5.36 52.36 1.68
C ALA A 996 5.17 53.86 1.41
N LEU A 997 6.24 54.66 1.38
CA LEU A 997 6.15 56.09 1.14
C LEU A 997 5.66 56.42 -0.28
N ALA A 998 6.10 55.64 -1.27
CA ALA A 998 5.71 55.72 -2.66
C ALA A 998 4.21 55.41 -2.84
N SER A 999 3.71 54.36 -2.20
CA SER A 999 2.29 53.99 -2.23
C SER A 999 1.42 55.05 -1.56
N ILE A 1000 1.83 55.55 -0.38
CA ILE A 1000 1.12 56.59 0.37
C ILE A 1000 1.08 57.88 -0.44
N LYS A 1001 2.23 58.30 -1.01
CA LYS A 1001 2.31 59.52 -1.81
C LYS A 1001 1.54 59.39 -3.12
N LEU A 1002 1.69 58.28 -3.85
CA LEU A 1002 0.97 58.04 -5.09
C LEU A 1002 -0.55 58.01 -4.84
N ARG A 1003 -0.99 57.37 -3.76
CA ARG A 1003 -2.39 57.37 -3.33
C ARG A 1003 -2.87 58.77 -2.99
N HIS A 1004 -2.11 59.52 -2.21
CA HIS A 1004 -2.45 60.89 -1.85
C HIS A 1004 -2.57 61.77 -3.10
N ASP A 1005 -1.58 61.72 -4.00
CA ASP A 1005 -1.55 62.51 -5.22
C ASP A 1005 -2.69 62.12 -6.17
N LEU A 1006 -2.98 60.82 -6.32
CA LEU A 1006 -4.12 60.34 -7.12
C LEU A 1006 -5.47 60.70 -6.49
N HIS A 1007 -5.60 60.60 -5.18
CA HIS A 1007 -6.83 60.97 -4.47
C HIS A 1007 -7.08 62.47 -4.56
N VAL A 1008 -6.05 63.30 -4.37
CA VAL A 1008 -6.14 64.76 -4.52
C VAL A 1008 -6.48 65.15 -5.97
N ALA A 1009 -5.89 64.47 -6.97
CA ALA A 1009 -6.11 64.79 -8.37
C ALA A 1009 -7.46 64.31 -8.92
N TYR A 1010 -7.97 63.15 -8.45
CA TYR A 1010 -9.09 62.46 -9.09
C TYR A 1010 -10.28 62.13 -8.16
N GLY A 1011 -10.14 62.32 -6.84
CA GLY A 1011 -11.24 62.26 -5.86
C GLY A 1011 -11.84 60.88 -5.54
N SER A 1012 -11.75 59.91 -6.43
CA SER A 1012 -12.36 58.56 -6.32
C SER A 1012 -11.32 57.43 -6.41
N PHE A 1013 -10.15 57.66 -5.79
CA PHE A 1013 -9.07 56.68 -5.74
C PHE A 1013 -9.10 55.93 -4.42
N ASP A 1014 -9.15 54.60 -4.50
CA ASP A 1014 -9.41 53.74 -3.35
C ASP A 1014 -8.20 52.91 -2.92
N ASP A 1015 -7.48 52.27 -3.85
CA ASP A 1015 -6.37 51.38 -3.48
C ASP A 1015 -5.28 51.16 -4.54
N THR A 1016 -4.09 50.80 -4.07
CA THR A 1016 -2.87 50.52 -4.86
C THR A 1016 -2.28 49.16 -4.46
N SER A 1017 -1.87 48.32 -5.42
CA SER A 1017 -1.03 47.14 -5.14
C SER A 1017 0.29 47.18 -5.90
N PHE A 1018 1.39 46.78 -5.25
CA PHE A 1018 2.75 46.76 -5.83
C PHE A 1018 3.25 45.32 -6.00
N GLN A 1019 3.75 45.03 -7.19
CA GLN A 1019 4.38 43.75 -7.55
C GLN A 1019 5.77 44.02 -8.15
N PHE A 1020 6.79 43.30 -7.69
CA PHE A 1020 8.17 43.42 -8.18
C PHE A 1020 8.60 42.06 -8.74
N VAL A 1021 8.96 42.00 -10.02
CA VAL A 1021 9.24 40.76 -10.75
C VAL A 1021 10.52 40.92 -11.57
N ASP A 1022 11.56 40.14 -11.32
CA ASP A 1022 12.72 40.16 -12.21
C ASP A 1022 12.38 39.60 -13.61
N LYS A 1023 12.94 40.14 -14.70
CA LYS A 1023 12.72 39.71 -16.11
C LYS A 1023 13.02 38.24 -16.38
N GLN A 1024 13.82 37.58 -15.54
CA GLN A 1024 14.08 36.14 -15.62
C GLN A 1024 13.11 35.31 -14.74
N ASN A 1025 12.10 35.94 -14.13
CA ASN A 1025 11.21 35.39 -13.11
C ASN A 1025 11.98 34.72 -11.95
N LYS A 1026 13.14 35.28 -11.58
CA LYS A 1026 14.00 34.69 -10.53
C LYS A 1026 13.66 35.21 -9.14
N ASP A 1027 13.39 36.51 -9.02
CA ASP A 1027 13.05 37.16 -7.76
C ASP A 1027 11.64 37.77 -7.87
N PHE A 1028 10.75 37.47 -6.91
CA PHE A 1028 9.37 37.98 -6.86
C PHE A 1028 9.07 38.54 -5.47
N TYR A 1029 8.62 39.79 -5.40
CA TYR A 1029 8.18 40.43 -4.16
C TYR A 1029 6.78 41.01 -4.36
N VAL A 1030 5.85 40.70 -3.46
CA VAL A 1030 4.51 41.32 -3.41
C VAL A 1030 4.40 42.08 -2.11
N VAL A 1031 3.98 43.35 -2.21
CA VAL A 1031 3.63 44.17 -1.06
C VAL A 1031 2.14 44.49 -1.20
N SER A 1032 1.30 43.72 -0.51
CA SER A 1032 -0.11 44.03 -0.33
C SER A 1032 -0.35 44.46 1.11
N ARG A 1033 -1.05 45.58 1.32
CA ARG A 1033 -1.50 45.96 2.67
C ARG A 1033 -2.67 45.07 3.10
N PRO A 1034 -2.86 44.85 4.42
CA PRO A 1034 -4.09 44.27 4.94
C PRO A 1034 -5.29 45.17 4.59
N SER A 1035 -6.46 44.54 4.45
CA SER A 1035 -7.76 45.19 4.26
C SER A 1035 -7.95 46.40 5.21
N PRO A 1036 -8.62 47.49 4.77
CA PRO A 1036 -8.81 48.72 5.54
C PRO A 1036 -9.61 48.58 6.86
N ASP A 1037 -10.08 47.37 7.20
CA ASP A 1037 -10.89 47.06 8.38
C ASP A 1037 -10.07 46.91 9.68
N THR A 1038 -8.74 47.09 9.64
CA THR A 1038 -7.94 47.26 10.87
C THR A 1038 -7.99 48.71 11.34
N SER A 1039 -8.63 48.92 12.49
CA SER A 1039 -8.90 50.24 13.08
C SER A 1039 -7.73 50.85 13.85
N ASP A 1040 -6.54 50.22 13.82
CA ASP A 1040 -5.36 50.74 14.51
C ASP A 1040 -4.53 51.64 13.59
N GLU A 1041 -4.54 52.94 13.89
CA GLU A 1041 -3.83 53.97 13.13
C GLU A 1041 -2.29 53.81 13.19
N ASN A 1042 -1.78 53.06 14.18
CA ASN A 1042 -0.35 52.76 14.29
C ASN A 1042 0.11 51.67 13.32
N ASP A 1043 -0.75 50.70 12.97
CA ASP A 1043 -0.49 49.72 11.90
C ASP A 1043 -0.57 50.36 10.50
N ARG A 1044 -1.09 51.60 10.40
CA ARG A 1044 -1.16 52.35 9.13
C ARG A 1044 0.10 53.16 8.82
N LEU A 1045 1.09 53.19 9.71
CA LEU A 1045 2.38 53.87 9.48
C LEU A 1045 3.59 52.94 9.51
N ALA A 1046 3.44 51.71 10.01
CA ALA A 1046 4.28 50.57 9.67
C ALA A 1046 3.85 49.96 8.32
#